data_AF-A0A7K1GEI4-F1
#
_entry.id   AF-A0A7K1GEI4-F1
#
_cell.length_a   1.000
_cell.length_b   1.000
_cell.length_c   1.000
_cell.angle_alpha   90.00
_cell.angle_beta   90.00
_cell.angle_gamma   90.00
#
_symmetry.space_group_name_H-M   'P 1'
#
loop_
_entity.id
_entity.type
_entity.pdbx_description
1 polymer ?
#
loop_
_entity_poly.entity_id
_entity_poly.type
_entity_poly.pdbx_seq_one_letter_code
_entity_poly.pdbx_strand_id
1 'polypeptide(L)'
;MSSNKKYWKSVEELNENSSIVETLKQNEFVEEIPTDEFLGDKEALESSSTSRRDFLKYVGFSTAAASLAACEGPVIKSIPYVVQPTEIIPGVANYYATTIANGFDFASVLVKTREGRPIKIENNTDAATNGIANARVHASVLGLYDNLRVKSPMKGDAKISWDTFMSETTSKLNGLSDGKQIVFLTATMPSPSTHKLIADFSAKYGNVKHVAYDAVSESATLDAYEAKYGTRGMANYNFSKAKTIVSIGADFLGDWQGGGFESGYAKNRIPDHGKMSRHIQFESNMSLSGANADKRIPLTPSEQKLALAKLYSYVTGVALPGSLPEGLDSAVKAAAKELIAAGSNGVVVSGIQDVNAQTTVLEINEELGSKAFDPDTTIKTRQGSDKAVMQLVADMKAGRVGALIMNGVNPMYSLPSTIDFKAGLDKVDLSIAFSMKQDETASNCDYIAATPHNLESWGDFELKSGHYSMMQPTIRPLFDTKQFQEVLLAWNGNDSTYRDFIKSYWTSNILGGSSFNKAVQDGVFVTSASSDLVEAETAETTTEDAEVAEEATVLTGGTAARALANSAKSNGMELSFYTKVGMGDGQQANNPWLQEFPDPITRTTWDNYLTISQADADRLELKNWNVANGGLNGSYANVTVNGVTLENVPVIVQPGQAKGSVGLSFGYGRKAGLKEEMQTGVNAYKLYQDFNKVQDVTISKAAGEHEFACVQLHNTLMGRGDIIKETSLEIFNTYGPEDHYHGWNKTPVVSLNHEEVKVTNPDVDLWESFDRSVGHHFNLSIDLNACTGCGACVIACHSENNVPVVGKTEMRRSRDMHWLRIDRYYSSEDSFESDNEKKENISGLGSSLSEFGEMESPAANPQVAFQPVMCQHCNHAPCETVCPVAATSHGRQGQNHMAYNRCVGTRYCANNCPYKVRRFNWFLYSKNEEFDYYMNDDLGRMVLNPDVVVRSRGVMEKCSMCIQKTQKTILDAKREGRPVKDGEFQTACSAACGNGAIVFGDINNKDSKVAELKDDKRAYHLLEHVGTKPNVVYQTKVRNTAKA
;
A
#
# COMPACT_ATOMS: atom_id res chain seq x y z
N MET A 1 5.01 42.73 -70.18
CA MET A 1 3.69 42.37 -70.71
C MET A 1 2.81 41.90 -69.56
N SER A 2 1.67 42.55 -69.41
CA SER A 2 0.70 42.42 -68.31
C SER A 2 -0.03 41.08 -68.26
N SER A 3 -0.40 40.62 -67.06
CA SER A 3 -1.83 40.31 -66.78
C SER A 3 -2.09 40.02 -65.29
N ASN A 4 -1.92 41.01 -64.39
CA ASN A 4 -2.68 40.96 -63.13
C ASN A 4 -4.11 41.37 -63.45
N LYS A 5 -5.00 40.40 -63.61
CA LYS A 5 -6.44 40.66 -63.76
C LYS A 5 -6.99 41.11 -62.40
N LYS A 6 -7.33 42.40 -62.30
CA LYS A 6 -8.05 42.96 -61.16
C LYS A 6 -9.54 42.68 -61.39
N TYR A 7 -10.18 41.96 -60.46
CA TYR A 7 -11.61 41.66 -60.52
C TYR A 7 -12.33 42.62 -59.58
N TRP A 8 -13.15 43.50 -60.13
CA TRP A 8 -13.98 44.45 -59.39
C TRP A 8 -15.23 43.73 -58.87
N LYS A 9 -15.54 43.91 -57.57
CA LYS A 9 -16.68 43.28 -56.90
C LYS A 9 -17.95 44.15 -56.97
N SER A 10 -17.82 45.43 -57.31
CA SER A 10 -18.94 46.32 -57.61
C SER A 10 -18.57 47.37 -58.67
N VAL A 11 -19.57 48.09 -59.17
CA VAL A 11 -19.40 49.09 -60.24
C VAL A 11 -18.63 50.31 -59.74
N GLU A 12 -18.69 50.58 -58.44
CA GLU A 12 -18.06 51.74 -57.78
C GLU A 12 -16.54 51.60 -57.70
N GLU A 13 -15.99 50.38 -57.75
CA GLU A 13 -14.54 50.12 -57.73
C GLU A 13 -13.84 50.42 -59.08
N LEU A 14 -14.62 50.75 -60.15
CA LEU A 14 -14.09 51.21 -61.43
C LEU A 14 -13.64 52.68 -61.40
N ASN A 15 -14.09 53.46 -60.42
CA ASN A 15 -13.67 54.85 -60.23
C ASN A 15 -12.49 54.89 -59.25
N GLU A 16 -11.27 55.13 -59.75
CA GLU A 16 -10.04 55.07 -58.96
C GLU A 16 -9.99 56.08 -57.79
N ASN A 17 -10.87 57.08 -57.79
CA ASN A 17 -10.97 58.12 -56.75
C ASN A 17 -12.32 58.09 -55.98
N SER A 18 -12.97 56.92 -55.86
CA SER A 18 -14.24 56.80 -55.12
C SER A 18 -14.03 56.85 -53.60
N SER A 19 -14.45 57.94 -52.97
CA SER A 19 -14.39 58.11 -51.51
C SER A 19 -15.18 57.05 -50.74
N ILE A 20 -16.24 56.50 -51.34
CA ILE A 20 -17.05 55.42 -50.75
C ILE A 20 -16.26 54.11 -50.68
N VAL A 21 -15.50 53.77 -51.72
CA VAL A 21 -14.68 52.55 -51.76
C VAL A 21 -13.50 52.65 -50.79
N GLU A 22 -12.93 53.84 -50.61
CA GLU A 22 -11.88 54.08 -49.62
C GLU A 22 -12.40 53.97 -48.19
N THR A 23 -13.59 54.52 -47.92
CA THR A 23 -14.24 54.44 -46.60
C THR A 23 -14.63 53.00 -46.22
N LEU A 24 -15.19 52.22 -47.17
CA LEU A 24 -15.59 50.82 -46.95
C LEU A 24 -14.39 49.86 -46.83
N LYS A 25 -13.21 50.22 -47.35
CA LYS A 25 -11.99 49.42 -47.21
C LYS A 25 -11.40 49.47 -45.80
N GLN A 26 -11.68 50.53 -45.04
CA GLN A 26 -11.11 50.73 -43.71
C GLN A 26 -12.07 50.41 -42.56
N ASN A 27 -13.36 50.21 -42.84
CA ASN A 27 -14.38 49.93 -41.83
C ASN A 27 -15.06 48.58 -42.08
N GLU A 28 -14.88 47.61 -41.18
CA GLU A 28 -15.62 46.33 -41.23
C GLU A 28 -17.09 46.49 -40.82
N PHE A 29 -17.43 47.53 -40.07
CA PHE A 29 -18.80 47.90 -39.72
C PHE A 29 -19.02 49.42 -39.88
N VAL A 30 -20.19 49.80 -40.39
CA VAL A 30 -20.49 51.18 -40.84
C VAL A 30 -20.72 52.15 -39.67
N GLU A 31 -20.91 51.66 -38.44
CA GLU A 31 -21.02 52.48 -37.22
C GLU A 31 -20.21 51.85 -36.08
N GLU A 32 -19.52 52.69 -35.30
CA GLU A 32 -18.72 52.31 -34.14
C GLU A 32 -19.65 51.91 -32.98
N ILE A 33 -19.46 50.72 -32.42
CA ILE A 33 -20.28 50.22 -31.30
C ILE A 33 -19.72 50.82 -30.01
N PRO A 34 -20.47 51.63 -29.24
CA PRO A 34 -19.96 52.23 -28.02
C PRO A 34 -19.90 51.17 -26.91
N THR A 35 -18.77 50.46 -26.82
CA THR A 35 -18.56 49.39 -25.83
C THR A 35 -18.39 49.93 -24.41
N ASP A 36 -17.93 51.17 -24.27
CA ASP A 36 -17.59 51.77 -22.97
C ASP A 36 -18.84 52.25 -22.20
N GLU A 37 -19.91 52.66 -22.89
CA GLU A 37 -21.20 53.01 -22.27
C GLU A 37 -21.98 51.75 -21.80
N PHE A 38 -21.76 50.59 -22.43
CA PHE A 38 -22.53 49.37 -22.15
C PHE A 38 -21.93 48.50 -21.02
N LEU A 39 -20.61 48.49 -20.87
CA LEU A 39 -19.92 47.66 -19.85
C LEU A 39 -19.71 48.40 -18.51
N GLY A 40 -19.90 49.71 -18.48
CA GLY A 40 -19.64 50.54 -17.31
C GLY A 40 -20.73 50.55 -16.24
N ASP A 41 -21.97 50.18 -16.58
CA ASP A 41 -23.13 50.37 -15.70
C ASP A 41 -24.07 49.17 -15.65
N LYS A 42 -24.25 48.58 -14.46
CA LYS A 42 -25.09 47.38 -14.25
C LYS A 42 -26.58 47.65 -14.47
N GLU A 43 -27.05 48.88 -14.26
CA GLU A 43 -28.46 49.26 -14.46
C GLU A 43 -28.83 49.41 -15.95
N ALA A 44 -27.84 49.70 -16.82
CA ALA A 44 -28.04 49.77 -18.27
C ALA A 44 -28.22 48.38 -18.91
N LEU A 45 -27.64 47.34 -18.31
CA LEU A 45 -27.70 45.97 -18.82
C LEU A 45 -29.09 45.33 -18.61
N GLU A 46 -29.73 45.60 -17.47
CA GLU A 46 -31.07 45.09 -17.14
C GLU A 46 -32.19 45.75 -17.94
N SER A 47 -31.97 46.97 -18.44
CA SER A 47 -32.97 47.74 -19.20
C SER A 47 -32.83 47.63 -20.73
N SER A 48 -31.77 47.00 -21.23
CA SER A 48 -31.52 46.91 -22.68
C SER A 48 -32.25 45.73 -23.35
N SER A 49 -33.15 46.03 -24.28
CA SER A 49 -33.74 45.03 -25.18
C SER A 49 -32.79 44.80 -26.37
N THR A 50 -31.88 43.84 -26.26
CA THR A 50 -30.94 43.51 -27.35
C THR A 50 -31.68 42.90 -28.55
N SER A 51 -31.42 43.41 -29.75
CA SER A 51 -31.98 42.82 -30.96
C SER A 51 -31.28 41.49 -31.30
N ARG A 52 -31.96 40.58 -32.00
CA ARG A 52 -31.35 39.31 -32.50
C ARG A 52 -30.07 39.55 -33.31
N ARG A 53 -29.97 40.70 -33.99
CA ARG A 53 -28.79 41.09 -34.76
C ARG A 53 -27.61 41.47 -33.86
N ASP A 54 -27.86 42.18 -32.76
CA ASP A 54 -26.80 42.57 -31.83
C ASP A 54 -26.30 41.36 -31.04
N PHE A 55 -27.20 40.47 -30.63
CA PHE A 55 -26.82 39.17 -30.07
C PHE A 55 -25.88 38.38 -31.00
N LEU A 56 -26.19 38.30 -32.30
CA LEU A 56 -25.34 37.61 -33.27
C LEU A 56 -23.99 38.31 -33.49
N LYS A 57 -23.94 39.64 -33.44
CA LYS A 57 -22.67 40.41 -33.47
C LYS A 57 -21.83 40.11 -32.23
N TYR A 58 -22.42 40.11 -31.04
CA TYR A 58 -21.71 39.80 -29.80
C TYR A 58 -21.23 38.36 -29.76
N VAL A 59 -22.03 37.39 -30.21
CA VAL A 59 -21.60 35.99 -30.36
C VAL A 59 -20.49 35.88 -31.39
N GLY A 60 -20.58 36.56 -32.53
CA GLY A 60 -19.52 36.59 -33.54
C GLY A 60 -18.21 37.16 -33.01
N PHE A 61 -18.26 38.31 -32.35
CA PHE A 61 -17.09 38.97 -31.78
C PHE A 61 -16.49 38.19 -30.61
N SER A 62 -17.30 37.70 -29.66
CA SER A 62 -16.81 36.87 -28.56
C SER A 62 -16.22 35.55 -29.05
N THR A 63 -16.81 34.93 -30.08
CA THR A 63 -16.24 33.73 -30.71
C THR A 63 -14.91 34.06 -31.40
N ALA A 64 -14.83 35.15 -32.16
CA ALA A 64 -13.60 35.57 -32.84
C ALA A 64 -12.48 35.99 -31.87
N ALA A 65 -12.82 36.76 -30.82
CA ALA A 65 -11.90 37.16 -29.77
C ALA A 65 -11.41 35.96 -28.95
N ALA A 66 -12.31 35.02 -28.60
CA ALA A 66 -11.93 33.76 -27.98
C ALA A 66 -11.05 32.89 -28.91
N SER A 67 -11.29 32.94 -30.23
CA SER A 67 -10.44 32.26 -31.22
C SER A 67 -9.04 32.86 -31.28
N LEU A 68 -8.93 34.20 -31.29
CA LEU A 68 -7.66 34.93 -31.31
C LEU A 68 -6.87 34.74 -30.01
N ALA A 69 -7.54 34.84 -28.86
CA ALA A 69 -6.94 34.56 -27.56
C ALA A 69 -6.52 33.09 -27.41
N ALA A 70 -7.24 32.16 -28.05
CA ALA A 70 -6.85 30.75 -28.12
C ALA A 70 -5.66 30.47 -29.06
N CYS A 71 -5.24 31.44 -29.90
CA CYS A 71 -4.09 31.32 -30.78
C CYS A 71 -2.77 31.82 -30.16
N GLU A 72 -2.78 32.52 -29.02
CA GLU A 72 -1.56 32.92 -28.31
C GLU A 72 -1.12 31.84 -27.30
N GLY A 73 -0.15 31.01 -27.69
CA GLY A 73 0.48 30.07 -26.77
C GLY A 73 1.35 30.79 -25.74
N PRO A 74 1.38 30.35 -24.46
CA PRO A 74 2.20 30.99 -23.45
C PRO A 74 3.69 30.84 -23.77
N VAL A 75 4.49 31.84 -23.41
CA VAL A 75 5.95 31.77 -23.54
C VAL A 75 6.50 30.81 -22.47
N ILE A 76 6.87 29.60 -22.88
CA ILE A 76 7.53 28.61 -22.02
C ILE A 76 9.05 28.86 -22.04
N LYS A 77 9.63 29.13 -20.87
CA LYS A 77 11.08 29.35 -20.72
C LYS A 77 11.79 28.04 -20.39
N SER A 78 12.99 27.86 -20.93
CA SER A 78 13.91 26.78 -20.54
C SER A 78 15.09 27.38 -19.80
N ILE A 79 15.28 26.99 -18.54
CA ILE A 79 16.36 27.52 -17.68
C ILE A 79 17.41 26.41 -17.49
N PRO A 80 18.61 26.54 -18.07
CA PRO A 80 19.69 25.58 -17.86
C PRO A 80 20.33 25.75 -16.48
N TYR A 81 21.12 24.76 -16.06
CA TYR A 81 21.97 24.89 -14.88
C TYR A 81 23.00 26.00 -15.08
N VAL A 82 23.26 26.78 -14.03
CA VAL A 82 24.40 27.72 -14.01
C VAL A 82 25.71 26.94 -13.94
N VAL A 83 25.75 25.92 -13.09
CA VAL A 83 26.83 24.93 -12.98
C VAL A 83 26.19 23.55 -12.99
N GLN A 84 26.36 22.81 -14.08
CA GLN A 84 25.76 21.48 -14.23
C GLN A 84 26.57 20.43 -13.46
N PRO A 85 25.95 19.63 -12.58
CA PRO A 85 26.61 18.49 -11.94
C PRO A 85 27.00 17.41 -12.97
N THR A 86 28.15 16.77 -12.78
CA THR A 86 28.67 15.74 -13.68
C THR A 86 27.77 14.52 -13.78
N GLU A 87 27.03 14.21 -12.72
CA GLU A 87 26.15 13.04 -12.61
C GLU A 87 24.75 13.28 -13.20
N ILE A 88 24.39 14.53 -13.53
CA ILE A 88 23.05 14.89 -14.00
C ILE A 88 23.07 15.23 -15.48
N ILE A 89 22.36 14.40 -16.26
CA ILE A 89 22.08 14.67 -17.68
C ILE A 89 20.58 14.98 -17.80
N PRO A 90 20.19 16.21 -18.19
CA PRO A 90 18.79 16.56 -18.40
C PRO A 90 18.08 15.58 -19.35
N GLY A 91 16.94 15.04 -18.94
CA GLY A 91 16.23 14.02 -19.71
C GLY A 91 16.53 12.57 -19.29
N VAL A 92 17.60 12.33 -18.53
CA VAL A 92 18.01 10.99 -18.07
C VAL A 92 17.70 10.86 -16.57
N ALA A 93 17.06 9.76 -16.19
CA ALA A 93 16.77 9.46 -14.79
C ALA A 93 18.00 8.86 -14.10
N ASN A 94 18.23 9.25 -12.84
CA ASN A 94 19.21 8.64 -11.96
C ASN A 94 18.50 7.77 -10.91
N TYR A 95 19.14 6.69 -10.50
CA TYR A 95 18.63 5.78 -9.47
C TYR A 95 19.58 5.78 -8.28
N TYR A 96 19.04 6.03 -7.09
CA TYR A 96 19.80 6.04 -5.84
C TYR A 96 19.30 4.92 -4.93
N ALA A 97 20.21 4.14 -4.35
CA ALA A 97 19.88 3.07 -3.42
C ALA A 97 19.75 3.62 -1.99
N THR A 98 18.57 3.56 -1.38
CA THR A 98 18.31 4.13 -0.06
C THR A 98 17.40 3.22 0.76
N THR A 99 17.21 3.54 2.03
CA THR A 99 16.26 2.86 2.92
C THR A 99 15.15 3.82 3.33
N ILE A 100 13.90 3.37 3.21
CA ILE A 100 12.75 3.99 3.88
C ILE A 100 12.59 3.29 5.22
N ALA A 101 12.63 4.06 6.31
CA ALA A 101 12.53 3.59 7.68
C ALA A 101 11.85 4.68 8.51
N ASN A 102 10.56 4.50 8.80
CA ASN A 102 9.74 5.48 9.53
C ASN A 102 9.27 4.96 10.90
N GLY A 103 9.92 3.92 11.42
CA GLY A 103 9.54 3.25 12.67
C GLY A 103 8.50 2.14 12.53
N PHE A 104 7.69 2.17 11.46
CA PHE A 104 6.70 1.13 11.18
C PHE A 104 7.06 0.31 9.94
N ASP A 105 7.24 0.98 8.80
CA ASP A 105 7.64 0.43 7.52
C ASP A 105 9.17 0.54 7.35
N PHE A 106 9.79 -0.57 6.95
CA PHE A 106 11.23 -0.67 6.66
C PHE A 106 11.45 -1.35 5.32
N ALA A 107 12.09 -0.66 4.38
CA ALA A 107 12.40 -1.20 3.06
C ALA A 107 13.66 -0.59 2.45
N SER A 108 14.53 -1.46 1.92
CA SER A 108 15.64 -1.08 1.05
C SER A 108 15.10 -0.91 -0.38
N VAL A 109 15.27 0.28 -0.95
CA VAL A 109 14.62 0.70 -2.19
C VAL A 109 15.57 1.42 -3.14
N LEU A 110 15.17 1.50 -4.40
CA LEU A 110 15.77 2.38 -5.40
C LEU A 110 14.84 3.57 -5.66
N VAL A 111 15.38 4.77 -5.64
CA VAL A 111 14.61 5.99 -5.91
C VAL A 111 14.97 6.52 -7.28
N LYS A 112 13.98 6.54 -8.18
CA LYS A 112 14.08 7.20 -9.49
C LYS A 112 13.99 8.71 -9.27
N THR A 113 15.05 9.42 -9.65
CA THR A 113 15.12 10.87 -9.64
C THR A 113 15.13 11.43 -11.05
N ARG A 114 14.58 12.62 -11.21
CA ARG A 114 14.63 13.42 -12.45
C ARG A 114 15.29 14.75 -12.13
N GLU A 115 16.47 14.99 -12.72
CA GLU A 115 17.22 16.23 -12.54
C GLU A 115 17.39 16.65 -11.06
N GLY A 116 17.50 15.67 -10.15
CA GLY A 116 17.66 15.87 -8.70
C GLY A 116 16.38 15.81 -7.85
N ARG A 117 15.20 15.59 -8.44
CA ARG A 117 13.94 15.40 -7.67
C ARG A 117 13.48 13.94 -7.68
N PRO A 118 13.19 13.32 -6.53
CA PRO A 118 12.55 12.01 -6.44
C PRO A 118 11.17 12.00 -7.06
N ILE A 119 10.86 11.04 -7.92
CA ILE A 119 9.52 10.92 -8.53
C ILE A 119 8.88 9.56 -8.29
N LYS A 120 9.68 8.53 -7.99
CA LYS A 120 9.18 7.17 -7.81
C LYS A 120 10.13 6.31 -7.00
N ILE A 121 9.55 5.45 -6.17
CA ILE A 121 10.23 4.39 -5.43
C ILE A 121 10.05 3.06 -6.19
N GLU A 122 11.14 2.32 -6.35
CA GLU A 122 11.25 0.98 -6.95
C GLU A 122 11.96 0.04 -5.95
N ASN A 123 11.87 -1.27 -6.15
CA ASN A 123 12.50 -2.26 -5.28
C ASN A 123 14.04 -2.28 -5.42
N ASN A 124 14.78 -2.53 -4.33
CA ASN A 124 16.21 -2.82 -4.40
C ASN A 124 16.41 -4.35 -4.36
N THR A 125 16.60 -4.95 -5.53
CA THR A 125 16.77 -6.40 -5.67
C THR A 125 18.13 -6.91 -5.19
N ASP A 126 19.10 -6.03 -4.93
CA ASP A 126 20.41 -6.39 -4.37
C ASP A 126 20.34 -6.56 -2.84
N ALA A 127 19.26 -6.07 -2.21
CA ALA A 127 19.04 -6.20 -0.78
C ALA A 127 18.56 -7.61 -0.41
N ALA A 128 19.36 -8.33 0.39
CA ALA A 128 19.00 -9.65 0.90
C ALA A 128 17.84 -9.64 1.92
N THR A 129 17.55 -8.48 2.52
CA THR A 129 16.51 -8.28 3.53
C THR A 129 15.72 -7.02 3.20
N ASN A 130 14.39 -7.10 3.30
CA ASN A 130 13.46 -5.99 3.07
C ASN A 130 13.68 -5.24 1.73
N GLY A 131 14.13 -5.93 0.67
CA GLY A 131 14.35 -5.34 -0.66
C GLY A 131 13.09 -5.04 -1.47
N ILE A 132 11.91 -5.39 -0.94
CA ILE A 132 10.60 -5.22 -1.57
C ILE A 132 9.80 -4.16 -0.82
N ALA A 133 9.40 -3.11 -1.52
CA ALA A 133 8.54 -2.05 -1.03
C ALA A 133 7.06 -2.48 -1.03
N ASN A 134 6.37 -2.24 0.09
CA ASN A 134 4.92 -2.37 0.16
C ASN A 134 4.21 -1.13 -0.43
N ALA A 135 2.87 -1.14 -0.43
CA ALA A 135 2.06 -0.04 -0.95
C ALA A 135 2.36 1.32 -0.26
N ARG A 136 2.54 1.32 1.07
CA ARG A 136 2.83 2.53 1.86
C ARG A 136 4.21 3.10 1.59
N VAL A 137 5.20 2.23 1.38
CA VAL A 137 6.55 2.62 0.98
C VAL A 137 6.53 3.26 -0.41
N HIS A 138 5.87 2.65 -1.40
CA HIS A 138 5.73 3.26 -2.73
C HIS A 138 5.04 4.63 -2.70
N ALA A 139 4.05 4.80 -1.81
CA ALA A 139 3.31 6.05 -1.70
C ALA A 139 4.04 7.14 -0.89
N SER A 140 5.07 6.78 -0.11
CA SER A 140 5.77 7.70 0.80
C SER A 140 6.42 8.90 0.11
N VAL A 141 6.70 8.80 -1.20
CA VAL A 141 7.21 9.92 -2.00
C VAL A 141 6.27 11.14 -2.00
N LEU A 142 4.96 10.96 -1.80
CA LEU A 142 4.05 12.09 -1.61
C LEU A 142 4.27 12.83 -0.29
N GLY A 143 4.70 12.12 0.76
CA GLY A 143 5.03 12.73 2.04
C GLY A 143 6.22 13.70 1.96
N LEU A 144 7.16 13.48 1.03
CA LEU A 144 8.25 14.42 0.74
C LEU A 144 7.72 15.78 0.26
N TYR A 145 6.71 15.76 -0.61
CA TYR A 145 6.15 16.93 -1.28
C TYR A 145 4.85 17.45 -0.63
N ASP A 146 4.63 17.12 0.64
CA ASP A 146 3.47 17.60 1.39
C ASP A 146 3.68 19.05 1.86
N ASN A 147 2.80 19.95 1.41
CA ASN A 147 2.85 21.38 1.76
C ASN A 147 2.56 21.68 3.24
N LEU A 148 1.92 20.75 3.95
CA LEU A 148 1.63 20.86 5.39
C LEU A 148 2.81 20.39 6.26
N ARG A 149 3.97 20.13 5.66
CA ARG A 149 5.18 19.89 6.44
C ARG A 149 5.58 21.13 7.24
N VAL A 150 6.11 20.91 8.44
CA VAL A 150 6.73 21.97 9.26
C VAL A 150 7.98 22.47 8.54
N LYS A 151 7.99 23.76 8.19
CA LYS A 151 8.98 24.34 7.26
C LYS A 151 10.24 24.91 7.94
N SER A 152 10.18 25.12 9.24
CA SER A 152 11.22 25.72 10.08
C SER A 152 10.94 25.34 11.54
N PRO A 153 11.93 25.34 12.45
CA PRO A 153 11.68 25.04 13.85
C PRO A 153 10.70 26.05 14.47
N MET A 154 9.94 25.61 15.47
CA MET A 154 8.90 26.40 16.12
C MET A 154 8.99 26.31 17.64
N LYS A 155 8.49 27.34 18.32
CA LYS A 155 8.25 27.41 19.77
C LYS A 155 6.79 27.79 20.01
N GLY A 156 5.99 26.85 20.49
CA GLY A 156 4.54 26.92 20.31
C GLY A 156 4.20 27.15 18.84
N ASP A 157 3.36 28.14 18.54
CA ASP A 157 2.98 28.50 17.17
C ASP A 157 3.97 29.46 16.47
N ALA A 158 4.99 29.96 17.17
CA ALA A 158 5.94 30.92 16.63
C ALA A 158 7.10 30.22 15.91
N LYS A 159 7.36 30.62 14.66
CA LYS A 159 8.56 30.20 13.94
C LYS A 159 9.81 30.82 14.58
N ILE A 160 10.84 30.02 14.77
CA ILE A 160 12.14 30.45 15.31
C ILE A 160 13.27 30.03 14.36
N SER A 161 14.47 30.55 14.58
CA SER A 161 15.67 30.07 13.88
C SER A 161 16.22 28.82 14.55
N TRP A 162 16.98 28.00 13.81
CA TRP A 162 17.73 26.90 14.41
C TRP A 162 18.74 27.36 15.46
N ASP A 163 19.34 28.54 15.31
CA ASP A 163 20.29 29.07 16.30
C ASP A 163 19.57 29.38 17.63
N THR A 164 18.38 29.97 17.55
CA THR A 164 17.51 30.19 18.72
C THR A 164 17.08 28.87 19.33
N PHE A 165 16.63 27.90 18.52
CA PHE A 165 16.25 26.58 18.97
C PHE A 165 17.41 25.91 19.73
N MET A 166 18.61 25.88 19.13
CA MET A 166 19.79 25.25 19.74
C MET A 166 20.21 25.96 21.02
N SER A 167 20.26 27.29 21.03
CA SER A 167 20.66 28.06 22.20
C SER A 167 19.69 27.86 23.37
N GLU A 168 18.38 27.95 23.14
CA GLU A 168 17.38 27.80 24.19
C GLU A 168 17.31 26.36 24.72
N THR A 169 17.30 25.36 23.83
CA THR A 169 17.23 23.95 24.24
C THR A 169 18.50 23.50 24.95
N THR A 170 19.69 23.92 24.50
CA THR A 170 20.96 23.65 25.19
C THR A 170 20.97 24.30 26.58
N SER A 171 20.51 25.55 26.70
CA SER A 171 20.42 26.23 28.00
C SER A 171 19.45 25.52 28.94
N LYS A 172 18.31 25.04 28.45
CA LYS A 172 17.35 24.28 29.25
C LYS A 172 17.90 22.92 29.68
N LEU A 173 18.53 22.17 28.77
CA LEU A 173 19.16 20.88 29.08
C LEU A 173 20.25 21.01 30.14
N ASN A 174 21.14 21.99 30.01
CA ASN A 174 22.21 22.26 30.99
C ASN A 174 21.68 22.80 32.33
N GLY A 175 20.46 23.35 32.34
CA GLY A 175 19.83 23.92 33.53
C GLY A 175 18.91 22.97 34.29
N LEU A 176 18.79 21.71 33.84
CA LEU A 176 17.99 20.70 34.56
C LEU A 176 18.63 20.38 35.91
N SER A 177 17.80 20.19 36.93
CA SER A 177 18.25 19.78 38.26
C SER A 177 18.80 18.35 38.24
N ASP A 178 19.89 18.08 38.97
CA ASP A 178 20.61 16.79 39.02
C ASP A 178 19.74 15.54 39.29
N GLY A 179 18.55 15.69 39.88
CA GLY A 179 17.61 14.60 40.16
C GLY A 179 16.55 14.32 39.08
N LYS A 180 16.47 15.10 38.01
CA LYS A 180 15.47 14.92 36.94
C LYS A 180 16.06 14.19 35.73
N GLN A 181 15.25 13.33 35.12
CA GLN A 181 15.65 12.51 33.98
C GLN A 181 15.48 13.26 32.65
N ILE A 182 16.38 13.02 31.69
CA ILE A 182 16.18 13.34 30.28
C ILE A 182 15.72 12.06 29.59
N VAL A 183 14.59 12.10 28.88
CA VAL A 183 14.06 10.92 28.21
C VAL A 183 13.97 11.14 26.70
N PHE A 184 14.59 10.24 25.94
CA PHE A 184 14.31 10.07 24.53
C PHE A 184 13.14 9.10 24.35
N LEU A 185 12.08 9.55 23.70
CA LEU A 185 10.97 8.71 23.26
C LEU A 185 10.99 8.64 21.74
N THR A 186 11.49 7.53 21.19
CA THR A 186 11.65 7.38 19.74
C THR A 186 10.77 6.26 19.20
N ALA A 187 10.44 6.31 17.92
CA ALA A 187 9.98 5.11 17.23
C ALA A 187 11.10 4.07 17.18
N THR A 188 10.77 2.82 16.84
CA THR A 188 11.80 1.80 16.56
C THR A 188 12.77 2.31 15.49
N MET A 189 14.05 2.33 15.82
CA MET A 189 15.10 2.85 14.95
C MET A 189 16.34 1.98 15.12
N PRO A 190 16.43 0.83 14.42
CA PRO A 190 17.52 -0.12 14.56
C PRO A 190 18.79 0.41 13.85
N SER A 191 19.30 1.55 14.29
CA SER A 191 20.41 2.29 13.69
C SER A 191 21.63 2.20 14.61
N PRO A 192 22.69 1.45 14.23
CA PRO A 192 23.91 1.33 15.02
C PRO A 192 24.55 2.69 15.30
N SER A 193 24.66 3.56 14.29
CA SER A 193 25.25 4.88 14.45
C SER A 193 24.39 5.80 15.33
N THR A 194 23.05 5.73 15.23
CA THR A 194 22.18 6.53 16.11
C THR A 194 22.23 6.04 17.56
N HIS A 195 22.27 4.74 17.82
CA HIS A 195 22.43 4.20 19.17
C HIS A 195 23.75 4.64 19.80
N LYS A 196 24.85 4.61 19.04
CA LYS A 196 26.14 5.15 19.51
C LYS A 196 26.05 6.63 19.87
N LEU A 197 25.34 7.42 19.08
CA LEU A 197 25.18 8.85 19.32
C LEU A 197 24.32 9.16 20.56
N ILE A 198 23.27 8.37 20.80
CA ILE A 198 22.46 8.44 22.02
C ILE A 198 23.32 8.05 23.23
N ALA A 199 24.16 7.02 23.13
CA ALA A 199 25.09 6.64 24.20
C ALA A 199 26.09 7.78 24.52
N ASP A 200 26.63 8.47 23.51
CA ASP A 200 27.49 9.64 23.72
C ASP A 200 26.76 10.79 24.42
N PHE A 201 25.47 10.99 24.11
CA PHE A 201 24.64 11.96 24.81
C PHE A 201 24.41 11.55 26.27
N SER A 202 24.11 10.27 26.52
CA SER A 202 23.97 9.73 27.88
C SER A 202 25.24 9.90 28.71
N ALA A 203 26.42 9.66 28.13
CA ALA A 203 27.70 9.86 28.80
C ALA A 203 27.94 11.34 29.19
N LYS A 204 27.42 12.29 28.41
CA LYS A 204 27.56 13.73 28.68
C LYS A 204 26.59 14.24 29.76
N TYR A 205 25.32 13.84 29.71
CA TYR A 205 24.26 14.37 30.59
C TYR A 205 23.93 13.47 31.78
N GLY A 206 24.44 12.24 31.83
CA GLY A 206 24.25 11.29 32.93
C GLY A 206 22.86 10.64 32.91
N ASN A 207 21.87 11.25 33.58
CA ASN A 207 20.54 10.68 33.86
C ASN A 207 19.62 10.68 32.62
N VAL A 208 20.03 9.94 31.59
CA VAL A 208 19.37 9.85 30.29
C VAL A 208 18.77 8.45 30.12
N LYS A 209 17.49 8.40 29.75
CA LYS A 209 16.79 7.14 29.42
C LYS A 209 16.32 7.17 27.97
N HIS A 210 16.55 6.09 27.24
CA HIS A 210 16.00 5.89 25.90
C HIS A 210 14.86 4.87 25.96
N VAL A 211 13.68 5.29 25.50
CA VAL A 211 12.48 4.47 25.44
C VAL A 211 12.01 4.39 23.99
N ALA A 212 12.00 3.18 23.43
CA ALA A 212 11.37 2.92 22.15
C ALA A 212 9.86 2.74 22.32
N TYR A 213 9.09 3.45 21.50
CA TYR A 213 7.63 3.43 21.48
C TYR A 213 7.12 3.06 20.08
N ASP A 214 6.43 1.92 20.01
CA ASP A 214 5.72 1.49 18.82
C ASP A 214 4.22 1.72 19.03
N ALA A 215 3.57 2.47 18.13
CA ALA A 215 2.13 2.72 18.21
C ALA A 215 1.32 1.42 18.14
N VAL A 216 1.79 0.46 17.34
CA VAL A 216 1.26 -0.92 17.30
C VAL A 216 2.31 -1.84 17.91
N SER A 217 2.08 -2.25 19.15
CA SER A 217 3.09 -2.96 19.93
C SER A 217 3.28 -4.42 19.51
N GLU A 218 4.52 -4.88 19.63
CA GLU A 218 4.97 -6.27 19.55
C GLU A 218 5.74 -6.69 20.82
N SER A 219 5.56 -5.95 21.93
CA SER A 219 6.34 -6.10 23.16
C SER A 219 6.33 -7.54 23.71
N ALA A 220 5.19 -8.24 23.66
CA ALA A 220 5.07 -9.61 24.14
C ALA A 220 5.92 -10.60 23.33
N THR A 221 6.04 -10.38 22.01
CA THR A 221 6.94 -11.14 21.13
C THR A 221 8.39 -10.89 21.50
N LEU A 222 8.76 -9.62 21.72
CA LEU A 222 10.11 -9.21 22.09
C LEU A 222 10.52 -9.76 23.47
N ASP A 223 9.64 -9.64 24.47
CA ASP A 223 9.86 -10.14 25.84
C ASP A 223 10.03 -11.68 25.86
N ALA A 224 9.21 -12.42 25.11
CA ALA A 224 9.31 -13.88 25.03
C ALA A 224 10.61 -14.34 24.34
N TYR A 225 11.03 -13.63 23.30
CA TYR A 225 12.27 -13.92 22.59
C TYR A 225 13.50 -13.57 23.45
N GLU A 226 13.48 -12.42 24.12
CA GLU A 226 14.53 -11.98 25.04
C GLU A 226 14.70 -12.95 26.22
N ALA A 227 13.60 -13.40 26.82
CA ALA A 227 13.63 -14.37 27.92
C ALA A 227 14.24 -15.72 27.50
N LYS A 228 14.21 -16.06 26.21
CA LYS A 228 14.70 -17.34 25.69
C LYS A 228 16.12 -17.27 25.10
N TYR A 229 16.41 -16.22 24.34
CA TYR A 229 17.65 -16.07 23.57
C TYR A 229 18.56 -14.95 24.08
N GLY A 230 18.18 -14.23 25.14
CA GLY A 230 19.00 -13.23 25.82
C GLY A 230 19.17 -11.90 25.09
N THR A 231 18.51 -11.72 23.93
CA THR A 231 18.52 -10.45 23.18
C THR A 231 17.11 -10.04 22.82
N ARG A 232 16.83 -8.74 22.85
CA ARG A 232 15.50 -8.21 22.52
C ARG A 232 15.34 -8.13 20.99
N GLY A 233 14.41 -8.90 20.45
CA GLY A 233 14.13 -8.93 19.01
C GLY A 233 13.08 -9.99 18.67
N MET A 234 12.95 -10.32 17.39
CA MET A 234 11.98 -11.30 16.91
C MET A 234 12.67 -12.39 16.10
N ALA A 235 12.14 -13.60 16.15
CA ALA A 235 12.66 -14.72 15.35
C ALA A 235 12.45 -14.48 13.85
N ASN A 236 13.39 -14.94 13.02
CA ASN A 236 13.27 -14.89 11.57
C ASN A 236 12.56 -16.14 11.03
N TYR A 237 11.61 -15.94 10.11
CA TYR A 237 10.88 -17.02 9.47
C TYR A 237 11.10 -17.01 7.95
N ASN A 238 11.53 -18.14 7.40
CA ASN A 238 11.67 -18.34 5.96
C ASN A 238 10.65 -19.35 5.43
N PHE A 239 9.48 -18.84 5.02
CA PHE A 239 8.39 -19.65 4.48
C PHE A 239 8.75 -20.38 3.17
N SER A 240 9.81 -19.98 2.47
CA SER A 240 10.31 -20.73 1.30
C SER A 240 10.94 -22.07 1.68
N LYS A 241 11.11 -22.36 2.97
CA LYS A 241 11.59 -23.65 3.49
C LYS A 241 10.48 -24.47 4.17
N ALA A 242 9.25 -23.94 4.23
CA ALA A 242 8.11 -24.60 4.87
C ALA A 242 7.23 -25.35 3.85
N LYS A 243 6.90 -26.61 4.17
CA LYS A 243 5.89 -27.41 3.48
C LYS A 243 4.53 -27.35 4.16
N THR A 244 4.49 -27.21 5.48
CA THR A 244 3.24 -27.05 6.24
C THR A 244 3.38 -25.84 7.15
N ILE A 245 2.47 -24.89 7.02
CA ILE A 245 2.40 -23.67 7.81
C ILE A 245 1.10 -23.72 8.60
N VAL A 246 1.21 -23.68 9.93
CA VAL A 246 0.07 -23.47 10.82
C VAL A 246 0.19 -22.09 11.44
N SER A 247 -0.78 -21.23 11.16
CA SER A 247 -0.81 -19.86 11.64
C SER A 247 -1.97 -19.66 12.60
N ILE A 248 -1.71 -19.10 13.77
CA ILE A 248 -2.72 -18.78 14.79
C ILE A 248 -2.71 -17.28 15.05
N GLY A 249 -3.65 -16.56 14.43
CA GLY A 249 -3.81 -15.12 14.57
C GLY A 249 -2.70 -14.29 13.93
N ALA A 250 -1.76 -14.90 13.20
CA ALA A 250 -0.70 -14.17 12.47
C ALA A 250 -1.15 -13.87 11.04
N ASP A 251 -1.15 -12.59 10.69
CA ASP A 251 -1.26 -12.12 9.30
C ASP A 251 0.13 -11.79 8.74
N PHE A 252 0.94 -12.82 8.51
CA PHE A 252 2.29 -12.70 7.99
C PHE A 252 2.35 -12.21 6.52
N LEU A 253 1.21 -12.17 5.82
CA LEU A 253 1.09 -11.49 4.51
C LEU A 253 0.65 -10.02 4.62
N GLY A 254 0.37 -9.55 5.83
CA GLY A 254 0.13 -8.15 6.18
C GLY A 254 1.31 -7.56 6.95
N ASP A 255 1.04 -6.97 8.12
CA ASP A 255 2.02 -6.19 8.89
C ASP A 255 2.63 -6.94 10.09
N TRP A 256 2.36 -8.24 10.27
CA TRP A 256 2.89 -9.03 11.38
C TRP A 256 4.44 -9.01 11.38
N GLN A 257 5.04 -8.70 12.55
CA GLN A 257 6.49 -8.48 12.72
C GLN A 257 7.13 -7.46 11.75
N GLY A 258 6.33 -6.54 11.20
CA GLY A 258 6.80 -5.56 10.21
C GLY A 258 6.72 -6.01 8.75
N GLY A 259 6.11 -7.17 8.48
CA GLY A 259 5.88 -7.68 7.12
C GLY A 259 7.12 -8.20 6.41
N GLY A 260 7.02 -8.44 5.09
CA GLY A 260 8.14 -8.86 4.23
C GLY A 260 8.29 -10.36 3.99
N PHE A 261 7.26 -11.15 4.32
CA PHE A 261 7.26 -12.62 4.18
C PHE A 261 6.59 -13.12 2.89
N GLU A 262 5.99 -12.23 2.11
CA GLU A 262 5.11 -12.57 0.98
C GLU A 262 5.85 -13.27 -0.16
N SER A 263 7.08 -12.86 -0.45
CA SER A 263 7.91 -13.45 -1.51
C SER A 263 8.34 -14.87 -1.17
N GLY A 264 8.78 -15.10 0.08
CA GLY A 264 9.13 -16.42 0.59
C GLY A 264 7.94 -17.37 0.62
N TYR A 265 6.77 -16.86 1.03
CA TYR A 265 5.51 -17.60 0.99
C TYR A 265 5.14 -17.97 -0.45
N ALA A 266 5.02 -16.98 -1.35
CA ALA A 266 4.55 -17.18 -2.72
C ALA A 266 5.40 -18.19 -3.51
N LYS A 267 6.72 -18.23 -3.29
CA LYS A 267 7.65 -19.12 -3.99
C LYS A 267 7.25 -20.60 -3.91
N ASN A 268 6.73 -21.06 -2.77
CA ASN A 268 6.28 -22.45 -2.58
C ASN A 268 4.78 -22.64 -2.75
N ARG A 269 4.05 -21.61 -3.20
CA ARG A 269 2.63 -21.70 -3.56
C ARG A 269 2.42 -21.98 -5.04
N ILE A 270 3.47 -21.86 -5.86
CA ILE A 270 3.46 -22.28 -7.25
C ILE A 270 3.68 -23.81 -7.27
N PRO A 271 2.81 -24.59 -7.93
CA PRO A 271 2.96 -26.04 -7.99
C PRO A 271 4.19 -26.40 -8.81
N ASP A 272 5.17 -27.06 -8.18
CA ASP A 272 6.41 -27.48 -8.82
C ASP A 272 6.64 -28.98 -8.57
N HIS A 273 6.85 -29.75 -9.64
CA HIS A 273 6.99 -31.22 -9.59
C HIS A 273 5.90 -31.90 -8.72
N GLY A 274 4.68 -31.37 -8.77
CA GLY A 274 3.51 -31.84 -8.03
C GLY A 274 3.49 -31.55 -6.53
N LYS A 275 4.36 -30.65 -6.04
CA LYS A 275 4.42 -30.23 -4.63
C LYS A 275 4.02 -28.78 -4.48
N MET A 276 3.42 -28.47 -3.34
CA MET A 276 3.06 -27.12 -2.93
C MET A 276 3.03 -27.05 -1.40
N SER A 277 3.42 -25.91 -0.82
CA SER A 277 3.25 -25.66 0.61
C SER A 277 1.77 -25.66 0.99
N ARG A 278 1.44 -26.16 2.18
CA ARG A 278 0.11 -26.23 2.77
C ARG A 278 -0.01 -25.16 3.85
N HIS A 279 -1.04 -24.33 3.81
CA HIS A 279 -1.28 -23.28 4.80
C HIS A 279 -2.63 -23.44 5.52
N ILE A 280 -2.60 -23.61 6.83
CA ILE A 280 -3.77 -23.70 7.72
C ILE A 280 -3.79 -22.45 8.61
N GLN A 281 -4.83 -21.63 8.47
CA GLN A 281 -5.01 -20.39 9.24
C GLN A 281 -6.11 -20.55 10.29
N PHE A 282 -5.81 -20.21 11.53
CA PHE A 282 -6.73 -20.05 12.64
C PHE A 282 -6.80 -18.56 13.00
N GLU A 283 -7.94 -17.90 12.83
CA GLU A 283 -8.03 -16.45 13.08
C GLU A 283 -9.46 -15.95 13.33
N SER A 284 -9.59 -14.74 13.88
CA SER A 284 -10.89 -14.08 14.12
C SER A 284 -11.31 -13.19 12.96
N ASN A 285 -10.45 -12.23 12.59
CA ASN A 285 -10.66 -11.36 11.43
C ASN A 285 -10.34 -12.11 10.14
N MET A 286 -10.95 -11.75 9.01
CA MET A 286 -10.51 -12.23 7.69
C MET A 286 -9.28 -11.42 7.26
N SER A 287 -8.11 -12.06 7.25
CA SER A 287 -6.83 -11.42 6.89
C SER A 287 -6.36 -11.78 5.47
N LEU A 288 -5.25 -11.18 5.02
CA LEU A 288 -4.62 -11.60 3.75
C LEU A 288 -4.06 -13.02 3.84
N SER A 289 -3.42 -13.39 4.96
CA SER A 289 -2.98 -14.76 5.23
C SER A 289 -4.15 -15.75 5.18
N GLY A 290 -5.28 -15.42 5.81
CA GLY A 290 -6.48 -16.26 5.79
C GLY A 290 -7.11 -16.40 4.41
N ALA A 291 -7.18 -15.32 3.64
CA ALA A 291 -7.68 -15.34 2.27
C ALA A 291 -6.83 -16.21 1.33
N ASN A 292 -5.53 -16.34 1.60
CA ASN A 292 -4.59 -17.15 0.81
C ASN A 292 -4.35 -18.57 1.37
N ALA A 293 -4.90 -18.90 2.55
CA ALA A 293 -4.81 -20.23 3.14
C ALA A 293 -5.57 -21.29 2.31
N ASP A 294 -5.13 -22.55 2.36
CA ASP A 294 -5.95 -23.64 1.79
C ASP A 294 -7.02 -24.11 2.77
N LYS A 295 -6.83 -23.88 4.08
CA LYS A 295 -7.88 -24.06 5.09
C LYS A 295 -7.84 -22.91 6.07
N ARG A 296 -8.98 -22.25 6.23
CA ARG A 296 -9.19 -21.19 7.20
C ARG A 296 -10.27 -21.62 8.20
N ILE A 297 -9.97 -21.47 9.48
CA ILE A 297 -10.86 -21.76 10.60
C ILE A 297 -11.13 -20.43 11.32
N PRO A 298 -12.39 -19.95 11.34
CA PRO A 298 -12.80 -18.81 12.15
C PRO A 298 -12.96 -19.22 13.61
N LEU A 299 -12.33 -18.48 14.52
CA LEU A 299 -12.49 -18.65 15.97
C LEU A 299 -12.20 -17.34 16.69
N THR A 300 -12.78 -17.17 17.86
CA THR A 300 -12.61 -15.96 18.70
C THR A 300 -11.18 -15.84 19.25
N PRO A 301 -10.72 -14.64 19.65
CA PRO A 301 -9.40 -14.47 20.28
C PRO A 301 -9.15 -15.40 21.48
N SER A 302 -10.13 -15.60 22.35
CA SER A 302 -10.01 -16.54 23.47
C SER A 302 -9.85 -17.99 23.01
N GLU A 303 -10.61 -18.41 22.00
CA GLU A 303 -10.45 -19.73 21.40
C GLU A 303 -9.08 -19.91 20.74
N GLN A 304 -8.45 -18.84 20.21
CA GLN A 304 -7.12 -18.93 19.60
C GLN A 304 -6.04 -19.28 20.63
N LYS A 305 -6.12 -18.69 21.82
CA LYS A 305 -5.24 -19.03 22.95
C LYS A 305 -5.35 -20.52 23.30
N LEU A 306 -6.59 -21.02 23.38
CA LEU A 306 -6.84 -22.42 23.69
C LEU A 306 -6.43 -23.36 22.53
N ALA A 307 -6.63 -22.96 21.27
CA ALA A 307 -6.18 -23.67 20.09
C ALA A 307 -4.67 -23.83 20.05
N LEU A 308 -3.90 -22.78 20.37
CA LEU A 308 -2.44 -22.86 20.45
C LEU A 308 -1.99 -23.78 21.59
N ALA A 309 -2.60 -23.68 22.77
CA ALA A 309 -2.29 -24.59 23.88
C ALA A 309 -2.61 -26.05 23.53
N LYS A 310 -3.74 -26.33 22.86
CA LYS A 310 -4.07 -27.69 22.40
C LYS A 310 -3.16 -28.17 21.26
N LEU A 311 -2.75 -27.29 20.36
CA LEU A 311 -1.76 -27.61 19.34
C LEU A 311 -0.45 -28.07 19.98
N TYR A 312 0.05 -27.33 20.98
CA TYR A 312 1.21 -27.74 21.77
C TYR A 312 1.01 -29.13 22.40
N SER A 313 -0.15 -29.37 23.01
CA SER A 313 -0.50 -30.65 23.63
C SER A 313 -0.42 -31.82 22.65
N TYR A 314 -0.93 -31.64 21.43
CA TYR A 314 -0.95 -32.69 20.41
C TYR A 314 0.40 -32.89 19.72
N VAL A 315 1.22 -31.85 19.59
CA VAL A 315 2.56 -31.96 19.02
C VAL A 315 3.54 -32.60 20.01
N THR A 316 3.49 -32.21 21.29
CA THR A 316 4.46 -32.64 22.31
C THR A 316 4.01 -33.85 23.15
N GLY A 317 2.72 -34.18 23.14
CA GLY A 317 2.13 -35.22 23.99
C GLY A 317 1.84 -34.78 25.44
N VAL A 318 2.09 -33.52 25.80
CA VAL A 318 1.83 -32.99 27.15
C VAL A 318 0.34 -32.70 27.33
N ALA A 319 -0.30 -33.28 28.35
CA ALA A 319 -1.71 -33.00 28.65
C ALA A 319 -1.90 -31.60 29.25
N LEU A 320 -2.80 -30.80 28.66
CA LEU A 320 -3.08 -29.42 29.07
C LEU A 320 -4.58 -29.20 29.34
N PRO A 321 -4.93 -28.29 30.29
CA PRO A 321 -6.31 -28.00 30.66
C PRO A 321 -7.11 -27.32 29.54
N GLY A 322 -8.41 -27.14 29.78
CA GLY A 322 -9.36 -26.53 28.83
C GLY A 322 -9.90 -27.50 27.78
N SER A 323 -11.00 -27.15 27.12
CA SER A 323 -11.63 -27.94 26.06
C SER A 323 -12.14 -27.03 24.95
N LEU A 324 -11.84 -27.37 23.70
CA LEU A 324 -12.40 -26.71 22.53
C LEU A 324 -13.73 -27.39 22.14
N PRO A 325 -14.64 -26.65 21.48
CA PRO A 325 -15.76 -27.27 20.76
C PRO A 325 -15.26 -28.38 19.82
N GLU A 326 -16.02 -29.47 19.69
CA GLU A 326 -15.60 -30.68 18.97
C GLU A 326 -15.07 -30.42 17.54
N GLY A 327 -15.73 -29.51 16.80
CA GLY A 327 -15.30 -29.13 15.45
C GLY A 327 -13.96 -28.39 15.42
N LEU A 328 -13.72 -27.48 16.37
CA LEU A 328 -12.45 -26.75 16.51
C LEU A 328 -11.34 -27.68 16.99
N ASP A 329 -11.63 -28.52 17.98
CA ASP A 329 -10.68 -29.52 18.50
C ASP A 329 -10.22 -30.49 17.40
N SER A 330 -11.16 -30.94 16.57
CA SER A 330 -10.87 -31.78 15.40
C SER A 330 -9.98 -31.08 14.38
N ALA A 331 -10.21 -29.80 14.11
CA ALA A 331 -9.37 -29.01 13.21
C ALA A 331 -7.94 -28.83 13.77
N VAL A 332 -7.80 -28.56 15.07
CA VAL A 332 -6.49 -28.44 15.73
C VAL A 332 -5.74 -29.78 15.74
N LYS A 333 -6.43 -30.89 16.00
CA LYS A 333 -5.84 -32.25 15.88
C LYS A 333 -5.37 -32.56 14.46
N ALA A 334 -6.15 -32.19 13.45
CA ALA A 334 -5.77 -32.37 12.06
C ALA A 334 -4.50 -31.55 11.71
N ALA A 335 -4.46 -30.27 12.11
CA ALA A 335 -3.29 -29.42 11.93
C ALA A 335 -2.05 -29.97 12.65
N ALA A 336 -2.19 -30.44 13.90
CA ALA A 336 -1.11 -31.08 14.66
C ALA A 336 -0.56 -32.32 13.92
N LYS A 337 -1.45 -33.18 13.42
CA LYS A 337 -1.08 -34.37 12.64
C LYS A 337 -0.31 -34.01 11.37
N GLU A 338 -0.69 -32.95 10.67
CA GLU A 338 0.00 -32.46 9.48
C GLU A 338 1.38 -31.87 9.81
N LEU A 339 1.51 -31.12 10.92
CA LEU A 339 2.81 -30.62 11.40
C LEU A 339 3.77 -31.75 11.77
N ILE A 340 3.30 -32.72 12.57
CA ILE A 340 4.11 -33.88 12.96
C ILE A 340 4.57 -34.66 11.72
N ALA A 341 3.68 -34.84 10.73
CA ALA A 341 4.03 -35.49 9.47
C ALA A 341 5.05 -34.70 8.63
N ALA A 342 5.04 -33.37 8.70
CA ALA A 342 5.98 -32.51 8.00
C ALA A 342 7.37 -32.46 8.67
N GLY A 343 7.44 -32.73 9.98
CA GLY A 343 8.66 -32.68 10.80
C GLY A 343 9.36 -31.33 10.66
N SER A 344 10.66 -31.35 10.34
CA SER A 344 11.49 -30.15 10.10
C SER A 344 11.04 -29.26 8.93
N ASN A 345 10.05 -29.68 8.14
CA ASN A 345 9.45 -28.84 7.10
C ASN A 345 8.10 -28.21 7.54
N GLY A 346 7.67 -28.44 8.78
CA GLY A 346 6.53 -27.78 9.40
C GLY A 346 6.96 -26.52 10.14
N VAL A 347 6.09 -25.51 10.22
CA VAL A 347 6.33 -24.30 11.02
C VAL A 347 5.03 -23.81 11.63
N VAL A 348 5.13 -23.28 12.85
CA VAL A 348 4.01 -22.65 13.57
C VAL A 348 4.34 -21.17 13.79
N VAL A 349 3.37 -20.29 13.53
CA VAL A 349 3.47 -18.85 13.81
C VAL A 349 2.25 -18.36 14.56
N SER A 350 2.41 -17.35 15.41
CA SER A 350 1.31 -16.76 16.18
C SER A 350 1.35 -15.24 16.23
N GLY A 351 0.20 -14.61 16.06
CA GLY A 351 0.01 -13.17 16.22
C GLY A 351 -0.52 -12.77 17.61
N ILE A 352 -0.71 -13.74 18.51
CA ILE A 352 -1.23 -13.49 19.86
C ILE A 352 -0.19 -12.72 20.68
N GLN A 353 -0.52 -11.50 21.09
CA GLN A 353 0.34 -10.65 21.92
C GLN A 353 0.24 -11.04 23.41
N ASP A 354 0.75 -12.23 23.72
CA ASP A 354 0.85 -12.81 25.07
C ASP A 354 2.19 -13.53 25.16
N VAL A 355 3.02 -13.19 26.15
CA VAL A 355 4.37 -13.77 26.31
C VAL A 355 4.29 -15.29 26.34
N ASN A 356 3.27 -15.88 26.98
CA ASN A 356 3.11 -17.33 27.06
C ASN A 356 2.81 -17.96 25.69
N ALA A 357 2.01 -17.27 24.85
CA ALA A 357 1.72 -17.73 23.50
C ALA A 357 2.99 -17.74 22.64
N GLN A 358 3.77 -16.66 22.72
CA GLN A 358 5.01 -16.53 21.96
C GLN A 358 6.05 -17.57 22.41
N THR A 359 6.26 -17.76 23.72
CA THR A 359 7.12 -18.83 24.25
C THR A 359 6.67 -20.22 23.76
N THR A 360 5.37 -20.50 23.76
CA THR A 360 4.81 -21.76 23.28
C THR A 360 5.15 -22.01 21.80
N VAL A 361 5.06 -20.99 20.95
CA VAL A 361 5.40 -21.11 19.52
C VAL A 361 6.89 -21.30 19.29
N LEU A 362 7.75 -20.59 20.01
CA LEU A 362 9.20 -20.77 19.93
C LEU A 362 9.58 -22.22 20.25
N GLU A 363 8.97 -22.81 21.28
CA GLU A 363 9.23 -24.22 21.64
C GLU A 363 8.66 -25.23 20.65
N ILE A 364 7.46 -25.02 20.10
CA ILE A 364 6.93 -25.92 19.07
C ILE A 364 7.88 -25.96 17.87
N ASN A 365 8.40 -24.81 17.42
CA ASN A 365 9.28 -24.76 16.27
C ASN A 365 10.65 -25.42 16.53
N GLU A 366 11.18 -25.30 17.74
CA GLU A 366 12.39 -26.02 18.18
C GLU A 366 12.16 -27.53 18.24
N GLU A 367 11.05 -27.98 18.82
CA GLU A 367 10.68 -29.40 18.90
C GLU A 367 10.52 -30.01 17.49
N LEU A 368 9.94 -29.27 16.55
CA LEU A 368 9.85 -29.69 15.15
C LEU A 368 11.21 -29.69 14.43
N GLY A 369 12.22 -29.00 14.96
CA GLY A 369 13.48 -28.71 14.25
C GLY A 369 13.24 -27.98 12.94
N SER A 370 12.33 -27.00 12.94
CA SER A 370 11.84 -26.37 11.72
C SER A 370 12.94 -25.63 10.94
N LYS A 371 13.13 -25.98 9.67
CA LYS A 371 14.08 -25.28 8.77
C LYS A 371 13.64 -23.86 8.40
N ALA A 372 12.36 -23.58 8.58
CA ALA A 372 11.79 -22.26 8.32
C ALA A 372 11.96 -21.33 9.52
N PHE A 373 12.29 -21.84 10.70
CA PHE A 373 12.52 -21.06 11.93
C PHE A 373 14.01 -20.84 12.12
N ASP A 374 14.41 -19.58 12.30
CA ASP A 374 15.79 -19.14 12.45
C ASP A 374 15.86 -18.14 13.61
N PRO A 375 16.15 -18.62 14.83
CA PRO A 375 16.28 -17.78 16.02
C PRO A 375 17.66 -17.13 16.14
N ASP A 376 18.64 -17.50 15.33
CA ASP A 376 19.98 -16.90 15.43
C ASP A 376 20.05 -15.58 14.66
N THR A 377 19.27 -15.47 13.57
CA THR A 377 19.24 -14.26 12.75
C THR A 377 18.08 -13.35 13.09
N THR A 378 18.19 -12.67 14.25
CA THR A 378 17.16 -11.80 14.84
C THR A 378 16.66 -10.69 13.90
N ILE A 379 15.35 -10.49 13.83
CA ILE A 379 14.70 -9.32 13.20
C ILE A 379 14.64 -8.16 14.21
N LYS A 380 15.07 -6.97 13.78
CA LYS A 380 15.18 -5.76 14.62
C LYS A 380 14.22 -4.63 14.23
N THR A 381 13.23 -4.90 13.37
CA THR A 381 12.25 -3.92 12.88
C THR A 381 11.21 -3.48 13.94
N ARG A 382 11.20 -4.11 15.13
CA ARG A 382 10.42 -3.70 16.31
C ARG A 382 11.30 -3.79 17.54
N GLN A 383 11.29 -2.76 18.39
CA GLN A 383 12.12 -2.67 19.58
C GLN A 383 11.38 -2.05 20.79
N GLY A 384 10.09 -1.72 20.65
CA GLY A 384 9.29 -1.08 21.69
C GLY A 384 9.17 -1.86 23.01
N SER A 385 8.86 -1.13 24.08
CA SER A 385 8.56 -1.72 25.40
C SER A 385 7.38 -1.01 26.07
N ASP A 386 6.24 -1.69 26.14
CA ASP A 386 5.01 -1.15 26.75
C ASP A 386 5.22 -0.81 28.22
N LYS A 387 5.96 -1.66 28.95
CA LYS A 387 6.33 -1.43 30.35
C LYS A 387 7.14 -0.13 30.51
N ALA A 388 8.15 0.08 29.65
CA ALA A 388 8.98 1.28 29.70
C ALA A 388 8.18 2.56 29.37
N VAL A 389 7.24 2.47 28.43
CA VAL A 389 6.36 3.58 28.05
C VAL A 389 5.38 3.93 29.17
N MET A 390 4.75 2.93 29.79
CA MET A 390 3.87 3.16 30.95
C MET A 390 4.64 3.74 32.14
N GLN A 391 5.85 3.25 32.39
CA GLN A 391 6.72 3.79 33.43
C GLN A 391 7.09 5.25 33.14
N LEU A 392 7.41 5.59 31.89
CA LEU A 392 7.66 6.97 31.47
C LEU A 392 6.46 7.88 31.78
N VAL A 393 5.24 7.46 31.43
CA VAL A 393 4.02 8.24 31.74
C VAL A 393 3.88 8.46 33.25
N ALA A 394 4.13 7.42 34.05
CA ALA A 394 4.09 7.52 35.51
C ALA A 394 5.17 8.49 36.05
N ASP A 395 6.40 8.43 35.51
CA ASP A 395 7.53 9.28 35.90
C ASP A 395 7.29 10.75 35.55
N MET A 396 6.72 11.02 34.38
CA MET A 396 6.28 12.36 33.97
C MET A 396 5.22 12.90 34.93
N LYS A 397 4.20 12.10 35.26
CA LYS A 397 3.16 12.49 36.23
C LYS A 397 3.71 12.72 37.64
N ALA A 398 4.75 11.99 38.04
CA ALA A 398 5.44 12.17 39.30
C ALA A 398 6.39 13.39 39.32
N GLY A 399 6.64 14.04 38.17
CA GLY A 399 7.56 15.17 38.04
C GLY A 399 9.04 14.77 38.06
N ARG A 400 9.34 13.48 37.79
CA ARG A 400 10.71 12.94 37.74
C ARG A 400 11.42 13.22 36.41
N VAL A 401 10.67 13.53 35.36
CA VAL A 401 11.22 13.82 34.02
C VAL A 401 11.39 15.32 33.84
N GLY A 402 12.62 15.76 33.58
CA GLY A 402 12.98 17.15 33.32
C GLY A 402 12.92 17.53 31.85
N ALA A 403 13.33 16.63 30.96
CA ALA A 403 13.19 16.82 29.52
C ALA A 403 12.64 15.58 28.82
N LEU A 404 11.75 15.80 27.86
CA LEU A 404 11.21 14.77 26.97
C LEU A 404 11.50 15.15 25.52
N ILE A 405 12.30 14.34 24.84
CA ILE A 405 12.69 14.54 23.44
C ILE A 405 12.08 13.42 22.61
N MET A 406 11.14 13.76 21.75
CA MET A 406 10.35 12.83 20.94
C MET A 406 10.80 12.85 19.49
N ASN A 407 11.03 11.68 18.88
CA ASN A 407 11.40 11.56 17.47
C ASN A 407 10.59 10.45 16.77
N GLY A 408 9.80 10.85 15.77
CA GLY A 408 9.00 9.91 14.97
C GLY A 408 7.82 9.28 15.72
N VAL A 409 7.36 9.88 16.82
CA VAL A 409 6.27 9.35 17.65
C VAL A 409 5.14 10.37 17.79
N ASN A 410 3.90 9.88 17.92
CA ASN A 410 2.73 10.73 18.20
C ASN A 410 1.84 10.17 19.34
N PRO A 411 2.34 10.10 20.59
CA PRO A 411 1.61 9.50 21.71
C PRO A 411 0.26 10.17 22.02
N MET A 412 0.11 11.47 21.77
CA MET A 412 -1.18 12.18 21.93
C MET A 412 -2.28 11.67 20.97
N TYR A 413 -1.91 10.97 19.91
CA TYR A 413 -2.85 10.29 19.02
C TYR A 413 -2.96 8.79 19.32
N SER A 414 -1.83 8.11 19.55
CA SER A 414 -1.75 6.65 19.56
C SER A 414 -1.73 5.99 20.94
N LEU A 415 -1.61 6.74 22.05
CA LEU A 415 -1.81 6.18 23.39
C LEU A 415 -3.31 6.14 23.74
N PRO A 416 -3.77 5.10 24.47
CA PRO A 416 -5.15 5.00 24.93
C PRO A 416 -5.51 6.10 25.95
N SER A 417 -4.67 6.34 26.97
CA SER A 417 -4.86 7.41 27.96
C SER A 417 -4.07 8.67 27.60
N THR A 418 -4.55 9.40 26.60
CA THR A 418 -3.98 10.69 26.19
C THR A 418 -4.03 11.74 27.31
N ILE A 419 -5.00 11.64 28.22
CA ILE A 419 -5.17 12.54 29.38
C ILE A 419 -3.97 12.40 30.33
N ASP A 420 -3.55 11.17 30.62
CA ASP A 420 -2.42 10.94 31.53
C ASP A 420 -1.10 11.36 30.92
N PHE A 421 -0.89 11.07 29.62
CA PHE A 421 0.30 11.53 28.91
C PHE A 421 0.37 13.06 28.88
N LYS A 422 -0.75 13.74 28.58
CA LYS A 422 -0.82 15.21 28.59
C LYS A 422 -0.55 15.81 29.97
N ALA A 423 -1.17 15.26 31.01
CA ALA A 423 -0.95 15.71 32.38
C ALA A 423 0.50 15.48 32.86
N GLY A 424 1.16 14.44 32.35
CA GLY A 424 2.59 14.24 32.54
C GLY A 424 3.43 15.26 31.74
N LEU A 425 3.10 15.49 30.47
CA LEU A 425 3.81 16.40 29.57
C LEU A 425 3.83 17.84 30.13
N ASP A 426 2.72 18.27 30.73
CA ASP A 426 2.58 19.58 31.38
C ASP A 426 3.51 19.78 32.60
N LYS A 427 4.11 18.71 33.12
CA LYS A 427 5.06 18.76 34.25
C LYS A 427 6.53 18.69 33.82
N VAL A 428 6.81 18.49 32.54
CA VAL A 428 8.17 18.41 32.00
C VAL A 428 8.69 19.82 31.73
N ASP A 429 9.93 20.13 32.14
CA ASP A 429 10.49 21.50 32.01
C ASP A 429 10.89 21.85 30.56
N LEU A 430 11.15 20.82 29.75
CA LEU A 430 11.48 20.90 28.33
C LEU A 430 10.83 19.77 27.53
N SER A 431 9.94 20.10 26.60
CA SER A 431 9.38 19.13 25.65
C SER A 431 9.74 19.49 24.21
N ILE A 432 10.31 18.54 23.47
CA ILE A 432 10.75 18.72 22.07
C ILE A 432 10.13 17.61 21.23
N ALA A 433 9.46 17.97 20.13
CA ALA A 433 9.00 17.03 19.12
C ALA A 433 9.74 17.22 17.79
N PHE A 434 10.48 16.21 17.34
CA PHE A 434 10.97 16.11 15.97
C PHE A 434 9.85 15.53 15.10
N SER A 435 9.20 16.39 14.32
CA SER A 435 8.09 15.99 13.47
C SER A 435 8.13 16.69 12.12
N MET A 436 7.63 15.98 11.11
CA MET A 436 7.36 16.55 9.81
C MET A 436 6.09 17.38 9.82
N LYS A 437 5.21 17.23 10.82
CA LYS A 437 3.87 17.84 10.87
C LYS A 437 3.64 18.49 12.22
N GLN A 438 2.83 19.55 12.25
CA GLN A 438 2.26 20.06 13.49
C GLN A 438 1.09 19.15 13.90
N ASP A 439 1.43 17.93 14.35
CA ASP A 439 0.50 16.89 14.75
C ASP A 439 0.01 17.05 16.20
N GLU A 440 -0.79 16.09 16.67
CA GLU A 440 -1.40 16.09 17.99
C GLU A 440 -0.37 16.19 19.12
N THR A 441 0.80 15.56 18.99
CA THR A 441 1.88 15.64 19.99
C THR A 441 2.69 16.91 19.84
N ALA A 442 3.12 17.23 18.62
CA ALA A 442 3.96 18.38 18.33
C ALA A 442 3.27 19.69 18.75
N SER A 443 1.95 19.80 18.57
CA SER A 443 1.16 20.97 18.99
C SER A 443 1.07 21.16 20.51
N ASN A 444 1.42 20.14 21.29
CA ASN A 444 1.41 20.18 22.76
C ASN A 444 2.82 20.24 23.37
N CYS A 445 3.87 20.38 22.56
CA CYS A 445 5.26 20.51 23.03
C CYS A 445 5.71 21.98 23.06
N ASP A 446 6.73 22.28 23.86
CA ASP A 446 7.36 23.60 23.90
C ASP A 446 7.96 23.95 22.53
N TYR A 447 8.65 22.98 21.92
CA TYR A 447 9.35 23.15 20.66
C TYR A 447 9.00 22.06 19.65
N ILE A 448 8.89 22.48 18.40
CA ILE A 448 8.83 21.59 17.24
C ILE A 448 10.13 21.73 16.48
N ALA A 449 10.93 20.67 16.45
CA ALA A 449 12.09 20.54 15.59
C ALA A 449 11.62 20.07 14.21
N ALA A 450 11.74 20.93 13.19
CA ALA A 450 11.36 20.60 11.83
C ALA A 450 12.28 19.48 11.30
N THR A 451 11.74 18.27 11.16
CA THR A 451 12.53 17.10 10.76
C THR A 451 12.46 16.87 9.24
N PRO A 452 13.55 16.45 8.60
CA PRO A 452 13.54 16.09 7.18
C PRO A 452 12.75 14.79 6.93
N HIS A 453 12.30 14.61 5.69
CA HIS A 453 11.83 13.32 5.20
C HIS A 453 13.01 12.38 4.95
N ASN A 454 12.82 11.05 4.98
CA ASN A 454 13.87 10.05 4.74
C ASN A 454 14.75 10.34 3.51
N LEU A 455 14.14 10.85 2.43
CA LEU A 455 14.80 11.18 1.16
C LEU A 455 15.67 12.45 1.20
N GLU A 456 15.68 13.18 2.31
CA GLU A 456 16.48 14.40 2.56
C GLU A 456 17.57 14.18 3.62
N SER A 457 17.66 12.97 4.18
CA SER A 457 18.48 12.61 5.35
C SER A 457 19.48 11.49 5.08
N TRP A 458 20.56 11.47 5.86
CA TRP A 458 21.47 10.33 5.96
C TRP A 458 21.06 9.42 7.12
N GLY A 459 21.30 8.12 7.02
CA GLY A 459 21.09 7.19 8.12
C GLY A 459 21.57 5.79 7.79
N ASP A 460 21.60 4.93 8.81
CA ASP A 460 21.97 3.53 8.70
C ASP A 460 21.03 2.65 9.53
N PHE A 461 20.75 1.45 9.06
CA PHE A 461 19.85 0.52 9.75
C PHE A 461 20.32 -0.92 9.64
N GLU A 462 20.28 -1.64 10.75
CA GLU A 462 20.44 -3.09 10.83
C GLU A 462 19.07 -3.74 11.01
N LEU A 463 18.36 -3.98 9.91
CA LEU A 463 16.96 -4.46 9.95
C LEU A 463 16.85 -5.92 10.45
N LYS A 464 17.92 -6.67 10.23
CA LYS A 464 18.11 -8.07 10.62
C LYS A 464 19.57 -8.24 11.00
N SER A 465 19.89 -9.02 12.03
CA SER A 465 21.26 -9.17 12.52
C SER A 465 22.24 -9.49 11.39
N GLY A 466 23.31 -8.70 11.26
CA GLY A 466 24.33 -8.83 10.21
C GLY A 466 23.93 -8.25 8.84
N HIS A 467 22.71 -7.74 8.67
CA HIS A 467 22.20 -7.14 7.45
C HIS A 467 21.96 -5.64 7.63
N TYR A 468 22.84 -4.84 7.03
CA TYR A 468 22.86 -3.40 7.13
C TYR A 468 22.33 -2.75 5.85
N SER A 469 21.71 -1.59 6.01
CA SER A 469 21.20 -0.76 4.91
C SER A 469 21.52 0.72 5.17
N MET A 470 21.64 1.48 4.09
CA MET A 470 22.01 2.89 4.10
C MET A 470 20.85 3.75 3.61
N MET A 471 20.45 4.74 4.38
CA MET A 471 19.57 5.80 3.94
C MET A 471 20.44 6.95 3.41
N GLN A 472 20.44 7.15 2.10
CA GLN A 472 21.09 8.29 1.47
C GLN A 472 20.05 9.31 1.00
N PRO A 473 20.32 10.62 1.15
CA PRO A 473 19.45 11.65 0.63
C PRO A 473 19.49 11.63 -0.90
N THR A 474 18.34 11.83 -1.51
CA THR A 474 18.14 11.85 -2.97
C THR A 474 17.72 13.23 -3.47
N ILE A 475 17.45 14.14 -2.55
CA ILE A 475 17.25 15.57 -2.76
C ILE A 475 17.86 16.34 -1.59
N ARG A 476 18.23 17.60 -1.83
CA ARG A 476 18.58 18.52 -0.74
C ARG A 476 17.32 18.87 0.07
N PRO A 477 17.43 19.20 1.37
CA PRO A 477 16.29 19.59 2.18
C PRO A 477 15.44 20.68 1.50
N LEU A 478 14.14 20.43 1.35
CA LEU A 478 13.19 21.36 0.75
C LEU A 478 12.82 22.52 1.69
N PHE A 479 12.96 22.29 2.98
CA PHE A 479 12.63 23.22 4.06
C PHE A 479 13.81 23.40 5.00
N ASP A 480 13.71 24.36 5.92
CA ASP A 480 14.73 24.62 6.94
C ASP A 480 14.65 23.58 8.06
N THR A 481 15.06 22.35 7.74
CA THR A 481 14.99 21.17 8.60
C THR A 481 16.38 20.73 9.05
N LYS A 482 16.48 20.13 10.24
CA LYS A 482 17.67 19.42 10.71
C LYS A 482 17.30 18.01 11.17
N GLN A 483 18.19 17.06 10.91
CA GLN A 483 18.01 15.69 11.37
C GLN A 483 18.12 15.61 12.90
N PHE A 484 17.39 14.68 13.52
CA PHE A 484 17.51 14.39 14.94
C PHE A 484 18.97 14.18 15.37
N GLN A 485 19.72 13.42 14.57
CA GLN A 485 21.12 13.09 14.82
C GLN A 485 22.05 14.31 14.65
N GLU A 486 21.74 15.24 13.76
CA GLU A 486 22.51 16.49 13.65
C GLU A 486 22.34 17.37 14.90
N VAL A 487 21.13 17.41 15.46
CA VAL A 487 20.86 18.12 16.71
C VAL A 487 21.54 17.42 17.90
N LEU A 488 21.51 16.09 17.96
CA LEU A 488 22.24 15.31 18.98
C LEU A 488 23.75 15.55 18.92
N LEU A 489 24.36 15.53 17.72
CA LEU A 489 25.78 15.84 17.54
C LEU A 489 26.13 17.22 18.11
N ALA A 490 25.32 18.23 17.80
CA ALA A 490 25.51 19.58 18.31
C ALA A 490 25.35 19.64 19.85
N TRP A 491 24.34 18.97 20.43
CA TRP A 491 24.21 18.88 21.89
C TRP A 491 25.35 18.12 22.55
N ASN A 492 26.02 17.21 21.84
CA ASN A 492 27.23 16.52 22.31
C ASN A 492 28.50 17.38 22.15
N GLY A 493 28.43 18.51 21.45
CA GLY A 493 29.60 19.35 21.13
C GLY A 493 30.47 18.76 20.01
N ASN A 494 29.85 18.01 19.09
CA ASN A 494 30.48 17.43 17.93
C ASN A 494 30.04 18.16 16.66
N ASP A 495 30.99 18.81 15.98
CA ASP A 495 30.75 19.63 14.79
C ASP A 495 30.84 18.82 13.47
N SER A 496 31.00 17.50 13.53
CA SER A 496 31.02 16.65 12.33
C SER A 496 29.63 16.56 11.69
N THR A 497 29.60 16.32 10.37
CA THR A 497 28.34 16.00 9.71
C THR A 497 27.89 14.58 10.08
N TYR A 498 26.58 14.33 10.15
CA TYR A 498 26.09 12.99 10.49
C TYR A 498 26.54 11.92 9.48
N ARG A 499 26.69 12.27 8.20
CA ARG A 499 27.28 11.39 7.18
C ARG A 499 28.71 10.97 7.54
N ASP A 500 29.54 11.91 7.98
CA ASP A 500 30.93 11.61 8.33
C ASP A 500 31.00 10.80 9.63
N PHE A 501 30.07 11.02 10.56
CA PHE A 501 29.89 10.19 11.74
C PHE A 501 29.54 8.73 11.37
N ILE A 502 28.53 8.52 10.51
CA ILE A 502 28.16 7.19 10.00
C ILE A 502 29.37 6.54 9.32
N LYS A 503 30.05 7.28 8.43
CA LYS A 503 31.22 6.76 7.71
C LYS A 503 32.32 6.31 8.68
N SER A 504 32.60 7.09 9.71
CA SER A 504 33.58 6.75 10.74
C SER A 504 33.16 5.47 11.48
N TYR A 505 31.92 5.43 11.98
CA TYR A 505 31.37 4.29 12.70
C TYR A 505 31.38 3.00 11.86
N TRP A 506 30.92 3.07 10.61
CA TRP A 506 30.90 1.94 9.69
C TRP A 506 32.30 1.44 9.36
N THR A 507 33.26 2.35 9.15
CA THR A 507 34.64 1.97 8.84
C THR A 507 35.28 1.21 10.01
N SER A 508 35.00 1.63 11.25
CA SER A 508 35.56 1.01 12.45
C SER A 508 34.88 -0.29 12.85
N ASN A 509 33.56 -0.40 12.68
CA ASN A 509 32.77 -1.45 13.34
C ASN A 509 32.04 -2.42 12.39
N ILE A 510 31.74 -2.02 11.15
CA ILE A 510 30.85 -2.79 10.26
C ILE A 510 31.59 -3.32 9.03
N LEU A 511 32.33 -2.46 8.32
CA LEU A 511 32.82 -2.74 6.97
C LEU A 511 33.93 -3.79 6.92
N GLY A 512 34.68 -4.01 8.01
CA GLY A 512 35.79 -4.98 8.04
C GLY A 512 36.85 -4.74 6.95
N GLY A 513 37.10 -3.48 6.57
CA GLY A 513 38.00 -3.11 5.46
C GLY A 513 37.32 -2.94 4.09
N SER A 514 36.02 -3.23 3.97
CA SER A 514 35.23 -2.98 2.76
C SER A 514 35.04 -1.48 2.49
N SER A 515 34.72 -1.13 1.23
CA SER A 515 34.54 0.27 0.83
C SER A 515 33.19 0.84 1.27
N PHE A 516 33.20 1.94 2.02
CA PHE A 516 32.00 2.71 2.36
C PHE A 516 31.25 3.18 1.10
N ASN A 517 31.97 3.61 0.06
CA ASN A 517 31.34 4.07 -1.19
C ASN A 517 30.59 2.94 -1.90
N LYS A 518 31.08 1.69 -1.79
CA LYS A 518 30.40 0.53 -2.36
C LYS A 518 29.11 0.22 -1.59
N ALA A 519 29.15 0.27 -0.25
CA ALA A 519 27.95 0.14 0.58
C ALA A 519 26.90 1.24 0.29
N VAL A 520 27.33 2.49 0.06
CA VAL A 520 26.43 3.58 -0.35
C VAL A 520 25.86 3.35 -1.75
N GLN A 521 26.67 2.87 -2.70
CA GLN A 521 26.23 2.59 -4.06
C GLN A 521 25.16 1.47 -4.09
N ASP A 522 25.37 0.40 -3.33
CA ASP A 522 24.46 -0.74 -3.27
C ASP A 522 23.27 -0.48 -2.35
N GLY A 523 23.42 0.48 -1.42
CA GLY A 523 22.46 0.82 -0.38
C GLY A 523 22.38 -0.22 0.75
N VAL A 524 23.16 -1.30 0.66
CA VAL A 524 23.14 -2.44 1.58
C VAL A 524 24.53 -3.00 1.81
N PHE A 525 24.70 -3.70 2.94
CA PHE A 525 25.90 -4.43 3.29
C PHE A 525 25.55 -5.63 4.17
N VAL A 526 26.12 -6.80 3.89
CA VAL A 526 25.95 -8.01 4.72
C VAL A 526 27.30 -8.39 5.27
N THR A 527 27.40 -8.53 6.60
CA THR A 527 28.64 -8.97 7.24
C THR A 527 28.85 -10.46 7.01
N SER A 528 30.10 -10.86 6.71
CA SER A 528 30.48 -12.27 6.54
C SER A 528 30.71 -13.02 7.86
N ALA A 529 30.43 -12.39 9.01
CA ALA A 529 30.69 -12.92 10.34
C ALA A 529 29.39 -13.27 11.06
N SER A 530 28.83 -14.45 10.76
CA SER A 530 27.78 -15.06 11.57
C SER A 530 28.42 -15.96 12.63
N SER A 531 29.06 -15.38 13.65
CA SER A 531 29.29 -16.04 14.96
C SER A 531 30.07 -15.19 15.98
N ASP A 532 30.88 -14.21 15.57
CA ASP A 532 31.94 -13.69 16.46
C ASP A 532 31.75 -12.24 16.96
N LEU A 533 30.61 -11.58 16.70
CA LEU A 533 30.35 -10.21 17.15
C LEU A 533 29.56 -10.09 18.46
N VAL A 534 29.31 -11.20 19.16
CA VAL A 534 28.64 -11.20 20.47
C VAL A 534 29.55 -10.66 21.61
N GLU A 535 30.86 -10.50 21.37
CA GLU A 535 31.81 -10.06 22.41
C GLU A 535 32.10 -8.54 22.46
N ALA A 536 31.47 -7.71 21.62
CA ALA A 536 31.78 -6.25 21.57
C ALA A 536 30.67 -5.32 22.11
N GLU A 537 29.50 -5.82 22.51
CA GLU A 537 28.44 -5.03 23.19
C GLU A 537 28.52 -5.09 24.73
N THR A 538 29.60 -5.63 25.30
CA THR A 538 29.87 -5.59 26.75
C THR A 538 30.90 -4.51 27.12
N ALA A 539 30.66 -3.27 26.70
CA ALA A 539 31.38 -2.10 27.19
C ALA A 539 30.38 -1.05 27.70
N GLU A 540 30.17 -1.10 29.02
CA GLU A 540 29.62 -0.05 29.88
C GLU A 540 28.16 0.35 29.67
N THR A 541 27.25 -0.61 29.84
CA THR A 541 26.04 -0.33 30.63
C THR A 541 26.51 -0.09 32.06
N THR A 542 26.63 1.17 32.48
CA THR A 542 26.90 1.52 33.88
C THR A 542 25.84 0.87 34.76
N THR A 543 26.32 -0.09 35.53
CA THR A 543 25.62 -0.83 36.57
C THR A 543 25.32 0.08 37.75
N GLU A 544 24.26 0.87 37.68
CA GLU A 544 23.58 1.45 38.86
C GLU A 544 22.07 1.57 38.55
N ASP A 545 21.40 0.43 38.42
CA ASP A 545 19.94 0.28 38.63
C ASP A 545 19.60 -1.21 38.91
N ALA A 546 20.47 -1.86 39.69
CA ALA A 546 20.27 -3.21 40.18
C ALA A 546 19.52 -3.19 41.52
N GLU A 547 18.29 -2.67 41.56
CA GLU A 547 17.30 -3.00 42.58
C GLU A 547 15.88 -2.98 41.95
N VAL A 548 15.59 -3.99 41.13
CA VAL A 548 14.47 -4.97 41.23
C VAL A 548 14.62 -5.89 40.02
N ALA A 549 15.60 -6.80 40.04
CA ALA A 549 15.60 -7.96 39.16
C ALA A 549 14.77 -9.04 39.86
N GLU A 550 13.46 -9.13 39.55
CA GLU A 550 12.77 -10.40 39.71
C GLU A 550 13.52 -11.43 38.85
N GLU A 551 13.93 -12.55 39.45
CA GLU A 551 14.49 -13.69 38.74
C GLU A 551 13.58 -14.03 37.55
N ALA A 552 14.05 -13.78 36.32
CA ALA A 552 13.39 -14.22 35.12
C ALA A 552 13.43 -15.76 35.10
N THR A 553 12.38 -16.37 35.63
CA THR A 553 12.16 -17.81 35.53
C THR A 553 12.00 -18.13 34.05
N VAL A 554 12.94 -18.89 33.49
CA VAL A 554 12.81 -19.45 32.14
C VAL A 554 11.56 -20.32 32.13
N LEU A 555 10.46 -19.78 31.60
CA LEU A 555 9.20 -20.49 31.49
C LEU A 555 9.39 -21.61 30.45
N THR A 556 9.33 -22.86 30.89
CA THR A 556 9.17 -23.98 29.96
C THR A 556 7.83 -23.86 29.24
N GLY A 557 7.74 -24.25 27.97
CA GLY A 557 6.56 -24.04 27.13
C GLY A 557 5.40 -24.92 27.55
N GLY A 558 5.65 -26.03 28.25
CA GLY A 558 4.59 -26.74 28.96
C GLY A 558 3.92 -25.89 30.06
N THR A 559 4.69 -25.06 30.76
CA THR A 559 4.20 -24.09 31.76
C THR A 559 3.51 -22.91 31.07
N ALA A 560 4.13 -22.35 30.03
CA ALA A 560 3.57 -21.26 29.24
C ALA A 560 2.24 -21.66 28.59
N ALA A 561 2.16 -22.81 27.92
CA ALA A 561 0.96 -23.32 27.28
C ALA A 561 -0.16 -23.60 28.30
N ARG A 562 0.18 -24.04 29.52
CA ARG A 562 -0.79 -24.18 30.62
C ARG A 562 -1.31 -22.82 31.10
N ALA A 563 -0.44 -21.84 31.26
CA ALA A 563 -0.82 -20.47 31.62
C ALA A 563 -1.74 -19.84 30.55
N LEU A 564 -1.40 -20.06 29.27
CA LEU A 564 -2.19 -19.63 28.13
C LEU A 564 -3.59 -20.28 28.12
N ALA A 565 -3.69 -21.58 28.34
CA ALA A 565 -4.98 -22.27 28.43
C ALA A 565 -5.85 -21.74 29.59
N ASN A 566 -5.23 -21.37 30.71
CA ASN A 566 -5.93 -20.81 31.87
C ASN A 566 -6.35 -19.35 31.67
N SER A 567 -5.66 -18.59 30.81
CA SER A 567 -5.96 -17.20 30.50
C SER A 567 -7.02 -17.03 29.39
N ALA A 568 -7.36 -18.10 28.68
CA ALA A 568 -8.41 -18.14 27.67
C ALA A 568 -9.81 -18.01 28.31
N LYS A 569 -10.27 -16.78 28.55
CA LYS A 569 -11.58 -16.47 29.11
C LYS A 569 -12.26 -15.41 28.24
N SER A 570 -13.48 -15.71 27.78
CA SER A 570 -14.34 -14.76 27.08
C SER A 570 -15.40 -14.23 28.04
N ASN A 571 -15.60 -12.90 28.04
CA ASN A 571 -16.69 -12.24 28.77
C ASN A 571 -17.82 -11.78 27.83
N GLY A 572 -17.90 -12.33 26.61
CA GLY A 572 -18.90 -11.96 25.61
C GLY A 572 -18.28 -11.72 24.24
N MET A 573 -18.53 -10.53 23.67
CA MET A 573 -17.97 -10.15 22.37
C MET A 573 -16.55 -9.63 22.51
N GLU A 574 -15.65 -10.08 21.65
CA GLU A 574 -14.22 -9.72 21.68
C GLU A 574 -13.85 -8.85 20.47
N LEU A 575 -13.25 -7.69 20.72
CA LEU A 575 -12.72 -6.77 19.72
C LEU A 575 -11.25 -7.09 19.43
N SER A 576 -10.89 -7.22 18.16
CA SER A 576 -9.50 -7.36 17.70
C SER A 576 -9.07 -6.16 16.86
N PHE A 577 -8.05 -5.44 17.32
CA PHE A 577 -7.45 -4.36 16.53
C PHE A 577 -6.50 -4.88 15.46
N TYR A 578 -6.44 -4.20 14.33
CA TYR A 578 -5.54 -4.53 13.22
C TYR A 578 -5.07 -3.28 12.47
N THR A 579 -4.07 -3.41 11.62
CA THR A 579 -3.64 -2.36 10.67
C THR A 579 -4.08 -2.72 9.25
N LYS A 580 -4.22 -1.71 8.39
CA LYS A 580 -4.52 -1.94 6.96
C LYS A 580 -3.25 -1.85 6.13
N VAL A 581 -3.22 -2.61 5.04
CA VAL A 581 -2.15 -2.50 4.03
C VAL A 581 -2.05 -1.08 3.46
N GLY A 582 -3.19 -0.37 3.33
CA GLY A 582 -3.21 1.03 2.93
C GLY A 582 -2.89 2.03 4.05
N MET A 583 -3.12 1.68 5.31
CA MET A 583 -2.96 2.59 6.44
C MET A 583 -2.45 1.81 7.66
N GLY A 584 -1.18 2.03 8.01
CA GLY A 584 -0.53 1.41 9.16
C GLY A 584 -0.93 2.07 10.48
N ASP A 585 0.02 2.78 11.09
CA ASP A 585 -0.13 3.46 12.38
C ASP A 585 -0.73 4.88 12.31
N GLY A 586 -1.02 5.38 11.10
CA GLY A 586 -1.59 6.72 10.89
C GLY A 586 -0.57 7.82 10.58
N GLN A 587 0.72 7.51 10.45
CA GLN A 587 1.73 8.48 9.99
C GLN A 587 1.43 9.01 8.58
N GLN A 588 0.84 8.18 7.72
CA GLN A 588 0.50 8.51 6.33
C GLN A 588 -0.97 8.90 6.12
N ALA A 589 -1.68 9.36 7.17
CA ALA A 589 -3.09 9.77 7.07
C ALA A 589 -3.34 10.89 6.04
N ASN A 590 -2.36 11.76 5.80
CA ASN A 590 -2.43 12.82 4.78
C ASN A 590 -1.95 12.35 3.38
N ASN A 591 -1.78 11.06 3.14
CA ASN A 591 -1.35 10.52 1.85
C ASN A 591 -2.57 10.14 0.98
N PRO A 592 -2.91 10.92 -0.06
CA PRO A 592 -4.13 10.70 -0.82
C PRO A 592 -4.11 9.44 -1.68
N TRP A 593 -2.94 8.95 -2.12
CA TRP A 593 -2.86 7.66 -2.81
C TRP A 593 -3.25 6.49 -1.91
N LEU A 594 -2.96 6.58 -0.61
CA LEU A 594 -3.29 5.54 0.37
C LEU A 594 -4.72 5.62 0.90
N GLN A 595 -5.28 6.83 0.99
CA GLN A 595 -6.69 7.02 1.32
C GLN A 595 -7.61 6.46 0.21
N GLU A 596 -7.23 6.68 -1.05
CA GLU A 596 -7.96 6.18 -2.21
C GLU A 596 -7.72 4.68 -2.47
N PHE A 597 -6.65 4.12 -1.92
CA PHE A 597 -6.30 2.71 -2.12
C PHE A 597 -7.32 1.78 -1.46
N PRO A 598 -7.99 0.90 -2.23
CA PRO A 598 -9.05 0.05 -1.69
C PRO A 598 -8.47 -1.07 -0.83
N ASP A 599 -8.99 -1.21 0.38
CA ASP A 599 -8.68 -2.31 1.31
C ASP A 599 -8.83 -3.66 0.60
N PRO A 600 -7.84 -4.57 0.66
CA PRO A 600 -7.83 -5.77 -0.16
C PRO A 600 -9.00 -6.72 0.12
N ILE A 601 -9.53 -6.72 1.34
CA ILE A 601 -10.62 -7.61 1.76
C ILE A 601 -11.97 -6.96 1.48
N THR A 602 -12.26 -5.83 2.12
CA THR A 602 -13.58 -5.17 2.06
C THR A 602 -13.81 -4.35 0.80
N ARG A 603 -12.73 -3.98 0.09
CA ARG A 603 -12.76 -3.13 -1.12
C ARG A 603 -13.31 -1.73 -0.85
N THR A 604 -13.22 -1.26 0.37
CA THR A 604 -13.59 0.12 0.75
C THR A 604 -12.37 1.03 0.84
N THR A 605 -12.63 2.33 0.69
CA THR A 605 -11.62 3.41 0.63
C THR A 605 -11.99 4.54 1.60
N TRP A 606 -11.04 5.43 1.88
CA TRP A 606 -11.18 6.66 2.66
C TRP A 606 -11.56 6.52 4.14
N ASP A 607 -12.01 5.36 4.63
CA ASP A 607 -12.44 5.20 6.02
C ASP A 607 -11.90 3.93 6.70
N ASN A 608 -11.95 3.91 8.03
CA ASN A 608 -12.01 2.68 8.80
C ASN A 608 -13.45 2.34 9.24
N TYR A 609 -13.61 1.12 9.72
CA TYR A 609 -14.90 0.53 10.05
C TYR A 609 -14.73 -0.61 11.05
N LEU A 610 -15.83 -0.91 11.74
CA LEU A 610 -15.98 -2.10 12.56
C LEU A 610 -16.41 -3.27 11.67
N THR A 611 -15.61 -4.33 11.59
CA THR A 611 -15.99 -5.58 10.92
C THR A 611 -16.79 -6.46 11.85
N ILE A 612 -17.88 -7.04 11.35
CA ILE A 612 -18.75 -7.93 12.11
C ILE A 612 -19.24 -9.11 11.26
N SER A 613 -19.47 -10.28 11.88
CA SER A 613 -20.04 -11.43 11.19
C SER A 613 -21.52 -11.17 10.83
N GLN A 614 -22.02 -11.79 9.76
CA GLN A 614 -23.45 -11.67 9.41
C GLN A 614 -24.36 -12.10 10.58
N ALA A 615 -24.02 -13.20 11.25
CA ALA A 615 -24.80 -13.73 12.38
C ALA A 615 -24.88 -12.76 13.57
N ASP A 616 -23.78 -12.05 13.87
CA ASP A 616 -23.78 -11.04 14.93
C ASP A 616 -24.43 -9.73 14.49
N ALA A 617 -24.29 -9.37 13.21
CA ALA A 617 -24.96 -8.20 12.63
C ALA A 617 -26.48 -8.35 12.72
N ASP A 618 -27.02 -9.52 12.34
CA ASP A 618 -28.45 -9.82 12.45
C ASP A 618 -28.94 -9.73 13.90
N ARG A 619 -28.18 -10.28 14.84
CA ARG A 619 -28.48 -10.24 16.28
C ARG A 619 -28.49 -8.82 16.86
N LEU A 620 -27.64 -7.94 16.34
CA LEU A 620 -27.51 -6.53 16.78
C LEU A 620 -28.28 -5.55 15.89
N GLU A 621 -29.05 -6.05 14.92
CA GLU A 621 -29.78 -5.27 13.92
C GLU A 621 -28.92 -4.28 13.11
N LEU A 622 -27.67 -4.65 12.86
CA LEU A 622 -26.72 -3.94 12.01
C LEU A 622 -26.77 -4.51 10.59
N LYS A 623 -26.64 -3.67 9.56
CA LYS A 623 -26.71 -4.11 8.16
C LYS A 623 -25.93 -3.21 7.23
N ASN A 624 -25.57 -3.74 6.06
CA ASN A 624 -25.15 -2.97 4.88
C ASN A 624 -26.13 -3.20 3.74
N TRP A 625 -26.36 -2.20 2.90
CA TRP A 625 -27.26 -2.30 1.75
C TRP A 625 -26.81 -1.41 0.59
N ASN A 626 -27.05 -1.87 -0.63
CA ASN A 626 -26.82 -1.07 -1.83
C ASN A 626 -27.95 -0.06 -2.02
N VAL A 627 -27.62 1.13 -2.50
CA VAL A 627 -28.60 2.19 -2.82
C VAL A 627 -28.62 2.51 -4.31
N ALA A 628 -29.66 3.22 -4.76
CA ALA A 628 -29.96 3.44 -6.17
C ALA A 628 -28.85 4.10 -6.99
N ASN A 629 -27.95 4.86 -6.35
CA ASN A 629 -26.82 5.50 -7.02
C ASN A 629 -25.58 4.58 -7.15
N GLY A 630 -25.70 3.30 -6.80
CA GLY A 630 -24.61 2.32 -6.86
C GLY A 630 -23.64 2.40 -5.68
N GLY A 631 -23.95 3.13 -4.60
CA GLY A 631 -23.13 3.12 -3.38
C GLY A 631 -23.57 2.06 -2.38
N LEU A 632 -22.70 1.79 -1.41
CA LEU A 632 -22.98 0.96 -0.24
C LEU A 632 -23.24 1.84 0.97
N ASN A 633 -24.37 1.62 1.65
CA ASN A 633 -24.67 2.25 2.91
C ASN A 633 -24.64 1.23 4.05
N GLY A 634 -24.52 1.69 5.29
CA GLY A 634 -24.52 0.81 6.45
C GLY A 634 -24.86 1.48 7.77
N SER A 635 -25.13 0.65 8.76
CA SER A 635 -25.41 1.10 10.13
C SER A 635 -24.17 1.70 10.81
N TYR A 636 -24.42 2.56 11.80
CA TYR A 636 -23.44 2.95 12.80
C TYR A 636 -23.57 2.10 14.07
N ALA A 637 -22.48 1.96 14.81
CA ALA A 637 -22.48 1.37 16.15
C ALA A 637 -21.64 2.20 17.13
N ASN A 638 -22.05 2.18 18.40
CA ASN A 638 -21.24 2.65 19.51
C ASN A 638 -20.43 1.47 20.06
N VAL A 639 -19.12 1.65 20.17
CA VAL A 639 -18.14 0.62 20.58
C VAL A 639 -17.58 1.00 21.94
N THR A 640 -17.88 0.21 22.97
CA THR A 640 -17.49 0.52 24.35
C THR A 640 -16.53 -0.52 24.91
N VAL A 641 -15.37 -0.08 25.39
CA VAL A 641 -14.34 -0.88 26.07
C VAL A 641 -13.99 -0.19 27.38
N ASN A 642 -14.07 -0.91 28.51
CA ASN A 642 -13.72 -0.41 29.85
C ASN A 642 -14.31 0.98 30.20
N GLY A 643 -15.56 1.23 29.79
CA GLY A 643 -16.26 2.51 30.04
C GLY A 643 -15.91 3.65 29.08
N VAL A 644 -14.98 3.44 28.14
CA VAL A 644 -14.67 4.39 27.06
C VAL A 644 -15.47 4.00 25.82
N THR A 645 -16.25 4.94 25.28
CA THR A 645 -17.10 4.71 24.10
C THR A 645 -16.57 5.49 22.90
N LEU A 646 -16.37 4.79 21.78
CA LEU A 646 -16.31 5.40 20.44
C LEU A 646 -17.72 5.43 19.85
N GLU A 647 -18.22 6.63 19.61
CA GLU A 647 -19.55 6.84 19.04
C GLU A 647 -19.53 6.80 17.51
N ASN A 648 -20.64 6.36 16.92
CA ASN A 648 -20.90 6.41 15.48
C ASN A 648 -19.77 5.78 14.63
N VAL A 649 -19.30 4.60 15.02
CA VAL A 649 -18.34 3.82 14.24
C VAL A 649 -19.06 3.16 13.05
N PRO A 650 -18.64 3.39 11.79
CA PRO A 650 -19.23 2.73 10.63
C PRO A 650 -19.08 1.20 10.71
N VAL A 651 -20.12 0.45 10.35
CA VAL A 651 -20.10 -1.02 10.40
C VAL A 651 -20.05 -1.62 9.00
N ILE A 652 -19.13 -2.58 8.80
CA ILE A 652 -19.09 -3.46 7.62
C ILE A 652 -19.32 -4.90 8.06
N VAL A 653 -20.33 -5.54 7.48
CA VAL A 653 -20.57 -6.96 7.60
C VAL A 653 -19.56 -7.70 6.72
N GLN A 654 -18.67 -8.45 7.36
CA GLN A 654 -17.53 -9.10 6.74
C GLN A 654 -17.69 -10.62 6.81
N PRO A 655 -17.90 -11.30 5.66
CA PRO A 655 -17.83 -12.76 5.58
C PRO A 655 -16.49 -13.29 6.12
N GLY A 656 -16.54 -14.39 6.86
CA GLY A 656 -15.37 -14.98 7.52
C GLY A 656 -14.98 -14.35 8.86
N GLN A 657 -15.59 -13.25 9.30
CA GLN A 657 -15.43 -12.78 10.68
C GLN A 657 -15.94 -13.85 11.66
N ALA A 658 -15.15 -14.23 12.67
CA ALA A 658 -15.56 -15.22 13.65
C ALA A 658 -16.76 -14.72 14.48
N LYS A 659 -17.72 -15.62 14.75
CA LYS A 659 -18.90 -15.31 15.55
C LYS A 659 -18.49 -14.94 16.98
N GLY A 660 -19.10 -13.90 17.54
CA GLY A 660 -18.71 -13.36 18.85
C GLY A 660 -17.45 -12.49 18.81
N SER A 661 -16.95 -12.14 17.63
CA SER A 661 -15.80 -11.23 17.48
C SER A 661 -16.07 -10.09 16.49
N VAL A 662 -15.41 -8.96 16.71
CA VAL A 662 -15.41 -7.80 15.81
C VAL A 662 -13.99 -7.29 15.58
N GLY A 663 -13.75 -6.63 14.45
CA GLY A 663 -12.45 -6.04 14.13
C GLY A 663 -12.52 -4.52 13.94
N LEU A 664 -11.51 -3.77 14.38
CA LEU A 664 -11.41 -2.32 14.12
C LEU A 664 -9.98 -1.94 13.76
N SER A 665 -9.79 -1.17 12.67
CA SER A 665 -8.44 -0.83 12.22
C SER A 665 -7.88 0.47 12.85
N PHE A 666 -6.58 0.49 13.08
CA PHE A 666 -5.80 1.68 13.46
C PHE A 666 -5.58 2.65 12.29
N GLY A 667 -5.01 3.82 12.59
CA GLY A 667 -4.42 4.75 11.62
C GLY A 667 -5.33 5.84 11.05
N TYR A 668 -6.58 5.92 11.52
CA TYR A 668 -7.57 6.93 11.11
C TYR A 668 -8.00 7.83 12.29
N GLY A 669 -8.86 8.83 12.04
CA GLY A 669 -9.37 9.75 13.06
C GLY A 669 -8.36 10.79 13.55
N ARG A 670 -7.35 11.09 12.72
CA ARG A 670 -6.38 12.18 12.90
C ARG A 670 -7.07 13.53 12.72
N LYS A 671 -6.63 14.55 13.47
CA LYS A 671 -7.22 15.91 13.40
C LYS A 671 -6.20 17.03 13.21
N ALA A 672 -4.92 16.79 13.49
CA ALA A 672 -3.86 17.80 13.39
C ALA A 672 -2.78 17.43 12.36
N GLY A 673 -2.25 18.41 11.64
CA GLY A 673 -1.17 18.22 10.66
C GLY A 673 -1.59 17.61 9.32
N LEU A 674 -2.86 17.71 8.95
CA LEU A 674 -3.43 17.21 7.70
C LEU A 674 -4.57 18.12 7.18
N LYS A 675 -4.91 17.99 5.90
CA LYS A 675 -6.04 18.73 5.29
C LYS A 675 -7.38 18.27 5.86
N GLU A 676 -8.40 19.12 5.80
CA GLU A 676 -9.73 18.81 6.34
C GLU A 676 -10.35 17.60 5.65
N GLU A 677 -10.20 17.49 4.32
CA GLU A 677 -10.69 16.37 3.50
C GLU A 677 -10.02 15.04 3.84
N MET A 678 -8.89 15.08 4.55
CA MET A 678 -8.09 13.92 4.95
C MET A 678 -8.41 13.48 6.40
N GLN A 679 -9.26 14.22 7.13
CA GLN A 679 -9.73 13.88 8.47
C GLN A 679 -10.84 12.83 8.41
N THR A 680 -10.47 11.60 8.07
CA THR A 680 -11.41 10.50 7.87
C THR A 680 -11.33 9.42 8.95
N GLY A 681 -12.41 8.63 9.06
CA GLY A 681 -12.54 7.53 10.02
C GLY A 681 -12.56 7.95 11.49
N VAL A 682 -12.41 6.94 12.36
CA VAL A 682 -12.39 7.06 13.83
C VAL A 682 -11.05 6.64 14.40
N ASN A 683 -10.62 7.26 15.50
CA ASN A 683 -9.37 6.89 16.17
C ASN A 683 -9.56 5.68 17.08
N ALA A 684 -9.18 4.49 16.61
CA ALA A 684 -9.27 3.24 17.35
C ALA A 684 -8.30 3.15 18.55
N TYR A 685 -7.20 3.93 18.57
CA TYR A 685 -6.22 3.89 19.67
C TYR A 685 -6.83 4.27 21.03
N LYS A 686 -7.92 5.02 21.05
CA LYS A 686 -8.66 5.35 22.29
C LYS A 686 -9.18 4.12 23.05
N LEU A 687 -9.37 2.99 22.35
CA LEU A 687 -9.83 1.73 22.93
C LEU A 687 -8.70 0.71 23.12
N TYR A 688 -7.45 1.07 22.78
CA TYR A 688 -6.27 0.19 22.82
C TYR A 688 -5.65 0.13 24.23
N GLN A 689 -6.46 -0.24 25.23
CA GLN A 689 -6.05 -0.24 26.64
C GLN A 689 -4.92 -1.25 26.88
N ASP A 690 -3.94 -0.86 27.70
CA ASP A 690 -2.78 -1.67 28.09
C ASP A 690 -1.98 -2.27 26.92
N PHE A 691 -2.00 -1.61 25.75
CA PHE A 691 -1.39 -2.12 24.51
C PHE A 691 -1.91 -3.51 24.07
N ASN A 692 -3.05 -3.93 24.60
CA ASN A 692 -3.65 -5.22 24.27
C ASN A 692 -4.52 -5.09 23.01
N LYS A 693 -4.14 -5.84 21.96
CA LYS A 693 -4.85 -5.85 20.67
C LYS A 693 -6.24 -6.50 20.76
N VAL A 694 -6.53 -7.20 21.87
CA VAL A 694 -7.81 -7.86 22.13
C VAL A 694 -8.48 -7.21 23.34
N GLN A 695 -9.75 -6.83 23.19
CA GLN A 695 -10.53 -6.21 24.26
C GLN A 695 -11.91 -6.88 24.38
N ASP A 696 -12.41 -7.04 25.59
CA ASP A 696 -13.84 -7.29 25.80
C ASP A 696 -14.62 -6.04 25.38
N VAL A 697 -15.67 -6.20 24.58
CA VAL A 697 -16.38 -5.07 23.98
C VAL A 697 -17.89 -5.20 24.10
N THR A 698 -18.55 -4.06 24.30
CA THR A 698 -20.00 -3.93 24.14
C THR A 698 -20.29 -3.12 22.89
N ILE A 699 -21.11 -3.70 22.00
CA ILE A 699 -21.56 -3.08 20.76
C ILE A 699 -23.04 -2.75 20.89
N SER A 700 -23.41 -1.52 20.57
CA SER A 700 -24.81 -1.10 20.48
C SER A 700 -25.05 -0.33 19.18
N LYS A 701 -26.21 -0.54 18.57
CA LYS A 701 -26.61 0.16 17.35
C LYS A 701 -26.79 1.66 17.64
N ALA A 702 -26.16 2.49 16.81
CA ALA A 702 -26.32 3.93 16.86
C ALA A 702 -27.33 4.41 15.80
N ALA A 703 -27.86 5.62 15.97
CA ALA A 703 -28.76 6.23 15.01
C ALA A 703 -28.01 6.70 13.75
N GLY A 704 -28.73 6.79 12.64
CA GLY A 704 -28.19 7.27 11.37
C GLY A 704 -27.62 6.17 10.47
N GLU A 705 -26.99 6.62 9.38
CA GLU A 705 -26.53 5.79 8.27
C GLU A 705 -25.18 6.33 7.77
N HIS A 706 -24.25 5.43 7.48
CA HIS A 706 -22.96 5.75 6.91
C HIS A 706 -22.94 5.46 5.40
N GLU A 707 -22.27 6.32 4.65
CA GLU A 707 -22.04 6.16 3.21
C GLU A 707 -20.60 5.70 2.94
N PHE A 708 -20.44 4.47 2.45
CA PHE A 708 -19.13 3.88 2.13
C PHE A 708 -18.72 4.14 0.69
N ALA A 709 -17.47 4.55 0.49
CA ALA A 709 -16.82 4.56 -0.83
C ALA A 709 -16.25 3.15 -1.14
N CYS A 710 -17.15 2.24 -1.53
CA CYS A 710 -16.79 0.87 -1.90
C CYS A 710 -16.58 0.76 -3.42
N VAL A 711 -15.42 0.23 -3.84
CA VAL A 711 -15.08 0.08 -5.27
C VAL A 711 -15.63 -1.21 -5.88
N GLN A 712 -15.98 -2.20 -5.05
CA GLN A 712 -16.52 -3.49 -5.50
C GLN A 712 -17.71 -3.89 -4.63
N LEU A 713 -18.92 -3.76 -5.18
CA LEU A 713 -20.17 -4.02 -4.46
C LEU A 713 -20.59 -5.50 -4.52
N HIS A 714 -20.40 -6.13 -5.67
CA HIS A 714 -20.76 -7.53 -5.86
C HIS A 714 -19.63 -8.41 -5.36
N ASN A 715 -19.96 -9.32 -4.43
CA ASN A 715 -18.96 -10.01 -3.62
C ASN A 715 -18.63 -11.42 -4.13
N THR A 716 -19.57 -12.12 -4.75
CA THR A 716 -19.42 -13.52 -5.17
C THR A 716 -19.09 -13.66 -6.65
N LEU A 717 -18.73 -14.87 -7.10
CA LEU A 717 -18.34 -15.16 -8.49
C LEU A 717 -19.51 -15.67 -9.37
N MET A 718 -20.65 -16.02 -8.77
CA MET A 718 -21.85 -16.51 -9.48
C MET A 718 -21.62 -17.76 -10.36
N GLY A 719 -20.71 -18.66 -9.96
CA GLY A 719 -20.40 -19.87 -10.75
C GLY A 719 -19.80 -19.55 -12.15
N ARG A 720 -19.08 -18.44 -12.27
CA ARG A 720 -18.36 -18.04 -13.51
C ARG A 720 -16.93 -18.58 -13.50
N GLY A 721 -16.80 -19.89 -13.67
CA GLY A 721 -15.51 -20.58 -13.69
C GLY A 721 -14.55 -20.16 -14.82
N ASP A 722 -15.01 -19.37 -15.80
CA ASP A 722 -14.20 -18.79 -16.87
C ASP A 722 -13.50 -17.48 -16.50
N ILE A 723 -13.77 -16.94 -15.30
CA ILE A 723 -13.09 -15.76 -14.74
C ILE A 723 -11.89 -16.17 -13.88
N ILE A 724 -12.10 -17.03 -12.88
CA ILE A 724 -11.04 -17.66 -12.11
C ILE A 724 -11.18 -19.17 -12.28
N LYS A 725 -10.27 -19.74 -13.07
CA LYS A 725 -10.09 -21.19 -13.11
C LYS A 725 -9.34 -21.63 -11.86
N GLU A 726 -9.91 -22.55 -11.09
CA GLU A 726 -9.31 -23.13 -9.90
C GLU A 726 -9.34 -24.66 -9.99
N THR A 727 -8.34 -25.33 -9.41
CA THR A 727 -8.30 -26.79 -9.25
C THR A 727 -7.58 -27.18 -7.95
N SER A 728 -7.78 -28.41 -7.49
CA SER A 728 -6.96 -28.97 -6.42
C SER A 728 -5.60 -29.45 -6.96
N LEU A 729 -4.61 -29.53 -6.07
CA LEU A 729 -3.28 -30.07 -6.37
C LEU A 729 -3.35 -31.55 -6.78
N GLU A 730 -4.26 -32.32 -6.19
CA GLU A 730 -4.51 -33.72 -6.56
C GLU A 730 -4.94 -33.83 -8.03
N ILE A 731 -5.98 -33.08 -8.43
CA ILE A 731 -6.49 -33.09 -9.80
C ILE A 731 -5.41 -32.60 -10.78
N PHE A 732 -4.68 -31.53 -10.42
CA PHE A 732 -3.58 -30.98 -11.22
C PHE A 732 -2.49 -32.02 -11.50
N ASN A 733 -2.17 -32.88 -10.53
CA ASN A 733 -1.14 -33.91 -10.66
C ASN A 733 -1.63 -35.15 -11.41
N THR A 734 -2.91 -35.51 -11.28
CA THR A 734 -3.46 -36.76 -11.82
C THR A 734 -3.99 -36.62 -13.25
N TYR A 735 -4.58 -35.47 -13.61
CA TYR A 735 -5.30 -35.29 -14.88
C TYR A 735 -4.67 -34.23 -15.78
N GLY A 736 -4.80 -34.43 -17.09
CA GLY A 736 -4.39 -33.41 -18.07
C GLY A 736 -5.34 -32.20 -18.06
N PRO A 737 -4.86 -30.99 -18.41
CA PRO A 737 -5.69 -29.77 -18.39
C PRO A 737 -6.94 -29.86 -19.27
N GLU A 738 -6.85 -30.61 -20.38
CA GLU A 738 -7.90 -30.77 -21.39
C GLU A 738 -8.56 -32.17 -21.32
N ASP A 739 -8.38 -32.92 -20.22
CA ASP A 739 -9.02 -34.23 -20.06
C ASP A 739 -10.55 -34.15 -20.20
N HIS A 740 -11.15 -35.13 -20.88
CA HIS A 740 -12.57 -35.08 -21.22
C HIS A 740 -13.49 -35.03 -19.98
N TYR A 741 -13.16 -35.80 -18.93
CA TYR A 741 -13.98 -35.91 -17.73
C TYR A 741 -13.46 -35.02 -16.58
N HIS A 742 -12.14 -34.90 -16.44
CA HIS A 742 -11.49 -34.29 -15.28
C HIS A 742 -10.58 -33.09 -15.65
N GLY A 743 -10.70 -32.56 -16.87
CA GLY A 743 -9.89 -31.44 -17.34
C GLY A 743 -10.14 -30.17 -16.54
N TRP A 744 -9.07 -29.61 -15.97
CA TRP A 744 -9.09 -28.47 -15.06
C TRP A 744 -8.77 -27.11 -15.72
N ASN A 745 -8.37 -27.11 -17.00
CA ASN A 745 -8.13 -25.88 -17.78
C ASN A 745 -8.60 -26.05 -19.23
N LYS A 746 -9.89 -26.37 -19.39
CA LYS A 746 -10.48 -26.57 -20.72
C LYS A 746 -10.58 -25.26 -21.51
N THR A 747 -10.25 -25.32 -22.78
CA THR A 747 -10.49 -24.20 -23.73
C THR A 747 -11.93 -24.26 -24.23
N PRO A 748 -12.68 -23.13 -24.30
CA PRO A 748 -14.01 -23.12 -24.90
C PRO A 748 -14.00 -23.61 -26.36
N VAL A 749 -15.05 -24.33 -26.75
CA VAL A 749 -15.22 -24.88 -28.11
C VAL A 749 -16.44 -24.30 -28.81
N VAL A 750 -16.43 -24.33 -30.14
CA VAL A 750 -17.55 -24.03 -31.02
C VAL A 750 -17.73 -25.16 -32.03
N SER A 751 -18.88 -25.23 -32.70
CA SER A 751 -19.12 -26.23 -33.74
C SER A 751 -18.74 -25.71 -35.13
N LEU A 752 -17.90 -26.46 -35.83
CA LEU A 752 -17.68 -26.33 -37.27
C LEU A 752 -17.98 -27.67 -37.94
N ASN A 753 -18.91 -27.69 -38.90
CA ASN A 753 -19.30 -28.91 -39.64
C ASN A 753 -19.65 -30.11 -38.74
N HIS A 754 -20.36 -29.85 -37.62
CA HIS A 754 -20.71 -30.85 -36.60
C HIS A 754 -19.52 -31.43 -35.81
N GLU A 755 -18.35 -30.79 -35.88
CA GLU A 755 -17.17 -31.13 -35.06
C GLU A 755 -16.89 -29.99 -34.06
N GLU A 756 -16.45 -30.36 -32.85
CA GLU A 756 -16.00 -29.40 -31.85
C GLU A 756 -14.60 -28.89 -32.19
N VAL A 757 -14.47 -27.58 -32.32
CA VAL A 757 -13.17 -26.91 -32.52
C VAL A 757 -12.98 -25.87 -31.43
N LYS A 758 -11.74 -25.69 -30.98
CA LYS A 758 -11.41 -24.65 -29.99
C LYS A 758 -11.74 -23.26 -30.55
N VAL A 759 -12.23 -22.36 -29.69
CA VAL A 759 -12.48 -20.95 -30.07
C VAL A 759 -11.20 -20.22 -30.52
N THR A 760 -10.03 -20.76 -30.18
CA THR A 760 -8.72 -20.24 -30.60
C THR A 760 -8.27 -20.75 -31.97
N ASN A 761 -9.03 -21.65 -32.61
CA ASN A 761 -8.72 -22.15 -33.95
C ASN A 761 -8.81 -20.99 -34.98
N PRO A 762 -7.81 -20.81 -35.87
CA PRO A 762 -7.85 -19.81 -36.94
C PRO A 762 -9.08 -19.86 -37.85
N ASP A 763 -9.70 -21.03 -38.04
CA ASP A 763 -10.92 -21.20 -38.85
C ASP A 763 -12.17 -20.60 -38.17
N VAL A 764 -12.07 -20.26 -36.87
CA VAL A 764 -13.09 -19.59 -36.05
C VAL A 764 -12.80 -18.08 -35.99
N ASP A 765 -12.30 -17.51 -37.08
CA ASP A 765 -12.07 -16.08 -37.22
C ASP A 765 -12.46 -15.64 -38.64
N LEU A 766 -13.42 -14.73 -38.75
CA LEU A 766 -13.83 -14.18 -40.05
C LEU A 766 -12.79 -13.23 -40.63
N TRP A 767 -11.83 -12.78 -39.82
CA TRP A 767 -10.84 -11.77 -40.20
C TRP A 767 -9.44 -12.36 -40.33
N GLU A 768 -8.66 -11.76 -41.22
CA GLU A 768 -7.23 -12.06 -41.29
C GLU A 768 -6.47 -11.40 -40.13
N SER A 769 -5.53 -12.14 -39.55
CA SER A 769 -4.69 -11.63 -38.47
C SER A 769 -3.57 -10.73 -39.01
N PHE A 770 -3.21 -9.71 -38.24
CA PHE A 770 -2.01 -8.91 -38.53
C PHE A 770 -0.75 -9.65 -38.07
N ASP A 771 0.29 -9.67 -38.91
CA ASP A 771 1.57 -10.27 -38.59
C ASP A 771 2.31 -9.51 -37.48
N ARG A 772 2.54 -10.21 -36.36
CA ARG A 772 3.32 -9.77 -35.19
C ARG A 772 4.44 -10.76 -34.85
N SER A 773 4.82 -11.62 -35.79
CA SER A 773 5.90 -12.60 -35.59
C SER A 773 7.30 -11.97 -35.57
N VAL A 774 7.44 -10.77 -36.15
CA VAL A 774 8.71 -10.03 -36.26
C VAL A 774 8.69 -8.78 -35.38
N GLY A 775 9.76 -8.58 -34.61
CA GLY A 775 9.90 -7.50 -33.62
C GLY A 775 9.39 -7.94 -32.25
N HIS A 776 9.37 -7.02 -31.28
CA HIS A 776 8.86 -7.32 -29.94
C HIS A 776 7.34 -7.52 -29.97
N HIS A 777 6.82 -8.52 -29.26
CA HIS A 777 5.40 -8.70 -29.00
C HIS A 777 5.19 -8.88 -27.49
N PHE A 778 4.65 -7.85 -26.84
CA PHE A 778 4.59 -7.82 -25.39
C PHE A 778 3.40 -8.60 -24.84
N ASN A 779 3.67 -9.45 -23.86
CA ASN A 779 2.64 -10.05 -23.02
C ASN A 779 2.95 -9.82 -21.54
N LEU A 780 1.93 -10.02 -20.73
CA LEU A 780 2.01 -9.99 -19.28
C LEU A 780 1.38 -11.26 -18.73
N SER A 781 2.11 -12.03 -17.93
CA SER A 781 1.59 -13.21 -17.22
C SER A 781 1.27 -12.87 -15.77
N ILE A 782 0.15 -13.38 -15.26
CA ILE A 782 -0.31 -13.22 -13.88
C ILE A 782 -0.47 -14.61 -13.24
N ASP A 783 0.37 -14.93 -12.26
CA ASP A 783 0.19 -16.15 -11.46
C ASP A 783 -0.73 -15.90 -10.25
N LEU A 784 -1.94 -16.48 -10.29
CA LEU A 784 -2.96 -16.36 -9.24
C LEU A 784 -2.64 -17.13 -7.96
N ASN A 785 -1.63 -18.02 -7.98
CA ASN A 785 -1.08 -18.64 -6.77
C ASN A 785 -0.14 -17.70 -6.00
N ALA A 786 0.64 -16.89 -6.72
CA ALA A 786 1.57 -15.94 -6.12
C ALA A 786 0.90 -14.59 -5.75
N CYS A 787 -0.26 -14.28 -6.32
CA CYS A 787 -1.01 -13.08 -6.00
C CYS A 787 -1.67 -13.17 -4.61
N THR A 788 -1.13 -12.43 -3.65
CA THR A 788 -1.65 -12.41 -2.27
C THR A 788 -2.71 -11.33 -2.03
N GLY A 789 -2.82 -10.34 -2.92
CA GLY A 789 -3.72 -9.19 -2.76
C GLY A 789 -3.08 -7.94 -2.12
N CYS A 790 -1.75 -7.90 -1.93
CA CYS A 790 -1.05 -6.79 -1.24
C CYS A 790 -1.19 -5.39 -1.89
N GLY A 791 -1.56 -5.30 -3.17
CA GLY A 791 -1.90 -4.03 -3.83
C GLY A 791 -0.76 -3.03 -4.08
N ALA A 792 0.50 -3.36 -3.78
CA ALA A 792 1.65 -2.53 -4.15
C ALA A 792 1.71 -2.20 -5.65
N CYS A 793 1.26 -3.13 -6.50
CA CYS A 793 1.16 -2.94 -7.95
C CYS A 793 0.14 -1.87 -8.38
N VAL A 794 -0.87 -1.56 -7.56
CA VAL A 794 -1.82 -0.47 -7.78
C VAL A 794 -1.10 0.86 -7.59
N ILE A 795 -0.49 1.08 -6.42
CA ILE A 795 0.21 2.34 -6.10
C ILE A 795 1.37 2.59 -7.07
N ALA A 796 2.16 1.57 -7.41
CA ALA A 796 3.23 1.70 -8.38
C ALA A 796 2.73 2.12 -9.77
N CYS A 797 1.53 1.67 -10.16
CA CYS A 797 0.89 2.10 -11.41
C CYS A 797 0.46 3.58 -11.32
N HIS A 798 -0.06 4.02 -10.19
CA HIS A 798 -0.46 5.42 -9.97
C HIS A 798 0.72 6.38 -10.03
N SER A 799 1.79 6.05 -9.28
CA SER A 799 2.99 6.89 -9.20
C SER A 799 3.71 7.03 -10.54
N GLU A 800 3.81 5.94 -11.31
CA GLU A 800 4.45 5.96 -12.63
C GLU A 800 3.62 6.73 -13.67
N ASN A 801 2.30 6.56 -13.64
CA ASN A 801 1.44 6.99 -14.74
C ASN A 801 0.63 8.25 -14.44
N ASN A 802 0.99 9.05 -13.42
CA ASN A 802 0.32 10.30 -13.08
C ASN A 802 -1.21 10.13 -12.96
N VAL A 803 -1.66 9.06 -12.31
CA VAL A 803 -3.08 8.78 -12.15
C VAL A 803 -3.65 9.69 -11.05
N PRO A 804 -4.72 10.45 -11.32
CA PRO A 804 -5.26 11.42 -10.36
C PRO A 804 -5.94 10.75 -9.18
N VAL A 805 -6.03 11.49 -8.08
CA VAL A 805 -6.87 11.15 -6.92
C VAL A 805 -8.23 11.80 -7.08
N VAL A 806 -9.29 11.05 -6.80
CA VAL A 806 -10.69 11.43 -7.07
C VAL A 806 -11.43 11.89 -5.81
N GLY A 807 -11.16 11.31 -4.65
CA GLY A 807 -11.87 11.65 -3.40
C GLY A 807 -13.10 10.78 -3.10
N LYS A 808 -13.50 10.72 -1.83
CA LYS A 808 -14.50 9.78 -1.30
C LYS A 808 -15.85 9.83 -2.04
N THR A 809 -16.39 11.03 -2.25
CA THR A 809 -17.74 11.22 -2.84
C THR A 809 -17.84 10.67 -4.25
N GLU A 810 -16.82 10.89 -5.08
CA GLU A 810 -16.84 10.47 -6.48
C GLU A 810 -16.40 9.01 -6.64
N MET A 811 -15.54 8.48 -5.76
CA MET A 811 -15.29 7.04 -5.64
C MET A 811 -16.57 6.26 -5.32
N ARG A 812 -17.37 6.76 -4.37
CA ARG A 812 -18.67 6.17 -4.01
C ARG A 812 -19.63 6.08 -5.21
N ARG A 813 -19.50 6.96 -6.19
CA ARG A 813 -20.31 6.99 -7.42
C ARG A 813 -19.72 6.13 -8.54
N SER A 814 -18.79 5.22 -8.21
CA SER A 814 -18.09 4.33 -9.15
C SER A 814 -17.32 5.10 -10.24
N ARG A 815 -16.68 6.21 -9.85
CA ARG A 815 -15.83 7.03 -10.74
C ARG A 815 -14.37 7.01 -10.32
N ASP A 816 -13.93 5.91 -9.72
CA ASP A 816 -12.54 5.67 -9.36
C ASP A 816 -11.61 5.81 -10.58
N MET A 817 -10.36 6.17 -10.34
CA MET A 817 -9.33 6.23 -11.37
C MET A 817 -8.23 5.22 -11.07
N HIS A 818 -8.51 3.92 -11.12
CA HIS A 818 -7.48 2.87 -11.04
C HIS A 818 -7.28 2.16 -12.38
N TRP A 819 -6.05 2.21 -12.93
CA TRP A 819 -5.72 1.54 -14.20
C TRP A 819 -5.54 0.02 -14.08
N LEU A 820 -5.22 -0.42 -12.86
CA LEU A 820 -5.14 -1.79 -12.43
C LEU A 820 -5.94 -1.89 -11.14
N ARG A 821 -6.92 -2.80 -11.10
CA ARG A 821 -7.65 -3.14 -9.88
C ARG A 821 -7.33 -4.57 -9.48
N ILE A 822 -7.49 -4.88 -8.21
CA ILE A 822 -7.47 -6.26 -7.72
C ILE A 822 -8.90 -6.60 -7.35
N ASP A 823 -9.50 -7.54 -8.07
CA ASP A 823 -10.82 -8.05 -7.76
C ASP A 823 -10.70 -9.12 -6.66
N ARG A 824 -11.68 -9.18 -5.77
CA ARG A 824 -11.75 -10.13 -4.66
C ARG A 824 -13.07 -10.87 -4.76
N TYR A 825 -13.05 -12.19 -4.85
CA TYR A 825 -14.27 -12.99 -4.94
C TYR A 825 -14.42 -13.88 -3.72
N TYR A 826 -15.66 -13.98 -3.22
CA TYR A 826 -16.07 -14.95 -2.22
C TYR A 826 -16.87 -16.08 -2.87
N SER A 827 -16.76 -17.30 -2.33
CA SER A 827 -17.72 -18.37 -2.63
C SER A 827 -19.04 -18.12 -1.92
N SER A 828 -20.15 -18.54 -2.53
CA SER A 828 -21.48 -18.51 -1.89
C SER A 828 -21.72 -19.75 -1.04
N GLU A 829 -21.26 -20.90 -1.53
CA GLU A 829 -21.19 -22.16 -0.81
C GLU A 829 -19.79 -22.35 -0.16
N ASP A 830 -19.51 -23.53 0.37
CA ASP A 830 -18.23 -23.86 1.03
C ASP A 830 -17.00 -23.75 0.10
N SER A 831 -17.19 -23.78 -1.22
CA SER A 831 -16.13 -23.64 -2.22
C SER A 831 -16.61 -23.06 -3.55
N PHE A 832 -15.68 -22.56 -4.38
CA PHE A 832 -16.02 -22.13 -5.74
C PHE A 832 -16.51 -23.27 -6.63
N GLU A 833 -16.09 -24.51 -6.37
CA GLU A 833 -16.59 -25.67 -7.13
C GLU A 833 -18.03 -25.97 -6.77
N SER A 834 -18.40 -25.85 -5.50
CA SER A 834 -19.78 -26.01 -5.06
C SER A 834 -20.71 -24.92 -5.64
N ASP A 835 -20.19 -23.70 -5.87
CA ASP A 835 -20.93 -22.66 -6.61
C ASP A 835 -21.19 -23.07 -8.07
N ASN A 836 -20.23 -23.75 -8.72
CA ASN A 836 -20.41 -24.27 -10.07
C ASN A 836 -21.45 -25.40 -10.07
N GLU A 837 -21.33 -26.37 -9.15
CA GLU A 837 -22.28 -27.48 -9.03
C GLU A 837 -23.71 -26.99 -8.80
N LYS A 838 -23.91 -25.98 -7.95
CA LYS A 838 -25.23 -25.36 -7.73
C LYS A 838 -25.81 -24.82 -9.03
N LYS A 839 -25.03 -24.03 -9.77
CA LYS A 839 -25.45 -23.46 -11.06
C LYS A 839 -25.76 -24.53 -12.11
N GLU A 840 -24.93 -25.56 -12.25
CA GLU A 840 -25.13 -26.61 -13.26
C GLU A 840 -26.31 -27.55 -12.93
N ASN A 841 -26.72 -27.63 -11.66
CA ASN A 841 -27.86 -28.44 -11.22
C ASN A 841 -29.22 -27.70 -11.24
N ILE A 842 -29.28 -26.47 -11.79
CA ILE A 842 -30.52 -25.71 -11.93
C ILE A 842 -31.54 -26.49 -12.78
N SER A 843 -32.66 -26.85 -12.18
CA SER A 843 -33.69 -27.74 -12.76
C SER A 843 -34.65 -27.06 -13.76
N GLY A 844 -34.62 -25.73 -13.85
CA GLY A 844 -35.45 -24.94 -14.76
C GLY A 844 -35.71 -23.53 -14.25
N LEU A 845 -36.63 -22.81 -14.91
CA LEU A 845 -36.90 -21.40 -14.62
C LEU A 845 -37.25 -21.15 -13.14
N GLY A 846 -38.08 -22.01 -12.53
CA GLY A 846 -38.50 -21.86 -11.15
C GLY A 846 -37.34 -21.84 -10.16
N SER A 847 -36.41 -22.79 -10.28
CA SER A 847 -35.27 -22.90 -9.36
C SER A 847 -34.18 -21.87 -9.68
N SER A 848 -34.01 -21.50 -10.96
CA SER A 848 -33.05 -20.47 -11.37
C SER A 848 -33.30 -19.11 -10.69
N LEU A 849 -34.57 -18.72 -10.48
CA LEU A 849 -34.92 -17.43 -9.88
C LEU A 849 -34.51 -17.31 -8.41
N SER A 850 -34.52 -18.42 -7.66
CA SER A 850 -34.08 -18.46 -6.27
C SER A 850 -32.58 -18.71 -6.16
N GLU A 851 -32.06 -19.70 -6.88
CA GLU A 851 -30.66 -20.16 -6.73
C GLU A 851 -29.67 -19.06 -7.13
N PHE A 852 -29.92 -18.32 -8.22
CA PHE A 852 -29.08 -17.17 -8.55
C PHE A 852 -29.17 -16.07 -7.50
N GLY A 853 -30.33 -15.83 -6.89
CA GLY A 853 -30.47 -14.85 -5.82
C GLY A 853 -29.69 -15.23 -4.55
N GLU A 854 -29.68 -16.51 -4.20
CA GLU A 854 -28.88 -17.05 -3.08
C GLU A 854 -27.38 -16.92 -3.36
N MET A 855 -26.94 -17.17 -4.59
CA MET A 855 -25.52 -17.12 -4.98
C MET A 855 -24.89 -15.73 -4.89
N GLU A 856 -25.68 -14.66 -4.79
CA GLU A 856 -25.17 -13.30 -4.52
C GLU A 856 -24.68 -13.13 -3.08
N SER A 857 -25.15 -13.99 -2.18
CA SER A 857 -24.79 -13.97 -0.76
C SER A 857 -23.59 -14.88 -0.50
N PRO A 858 -22.48 -14.38 0.06
CA PRO A 858 -21.32 -15.20 0.38
C PRO A 858 -21.58 -16.15 1.55
N ALA A 859 -20.87 -17.28 1.59
CA ALA A 859 -20.90 -18.19 2.73
C ALA A 859 -20.44 -17.49 4.02
N ALA A 860 -20.78 -18.06 5.18
CA ALA A 860 -20.32 -17.53 6.47
C ALA A 860 -18.79 -17.58 6.61
N ASN A 861 -18.14 -18.59 6.03
CA ASN A 861 -16.67 -18.72 5.93
C ASN A 861 -16.29 -19.07 4.49
N PRO A 862 -16.30 -18.09 3.57
CA PRO A 862 -16.14 -18.36 2.16
C PRO A 862 -14.66 -18.60 1.81
N GLN A 863 -14.43 -19.28 0.68
CA GLN A 863 -13.13 -19.21 0.02
C GLN A 863 -12.94 -17.82 -0.58
N VAL A 864 -11.68 -17.35 -0.63
CA VAL A 864 -11.34 -16.05 -1.20
C VAL A 864 -10.37 -16.24 -2.36
N ALA A 865 -10.58 -15.52 -3.46
CA ALA A 865 -9.61 -15.43 -4.55
C ALA A 865 -9.39 -13.98 -4.96
N PHE A 866 -8.12 -13.66 -5.24
CA PHE A 866 -7.71 -12.35 -5.76
C PHE A 866 -7.35 -12.45 -7.24
N GLN A 867 -7.74 -11.45 -8.02
CA GLN A 867 -7.39 -11.38 -9.43
C GLN A 867 -7.05 -9.94 -9.81
N PRO A 868 -5.78 -9.62 -10.13
CA PRO A 868 -5.43 -8.36 -10.74
C PRO A 868 -6.01 -8.26 -12.15
N VAL A 869 -6.79 -7.21 -12.41
CA VAL A 869 -7.42 -6.94 -13.69
C VAL A 869 -7.01 -5.54 -14.17
N MET A 870 -6.36 -5.51 -15.33
CA MET A 870 -5.95 -4.31 -16.05
C MET A 870 -6.43 -4.38 -17.51
N CYS A 871 -6.06 -3.38 -18.33
CA CYS A 871 -6.23 -3.48 -19.77
C CYS A 871 -5.51 -4.72 -20.31
N GLN A 872 -6.26 -5.58 -21.00
CA GLN A 872 -5.77 -6.85 -21.52
C GLN A 872 -5.04 -6.71 -22.87
N HIS A 873 -4.99 -5.49 -23.44
CA HIS A 873 -4.38 -5.19 -24.74
C HIS A 873 -4.79 -6.17 -25.85
N CYS A 874 -6.09 -6.43 -25.95
CA CYS A 874 -6.75 -7.34 -26.89
C CYS A 874 -6.33 -7.12 -28.35
N ASN A 875 -5.92 -8.17 -29.06
CA ASN A 875 -5.63 -8.06 -30.49
C ASN A 875 -6.91 -7.76 -31.30
N HIS A 876 -8.01 -8.41 -30.95
CA HIS A 876 -9.35 -8.08 -31.46
C HIS A 876 -10.05 -7.17 -30.45
N ALA A 877 -9.59 -5.92 -30.35
CA ALA A 877 -10.09 -5.00 -29.34
C ALA A 877 -11.45 -4.37 -29.71
N PRO A 878 -12.55 -4.73 -29.03
CA PRO A 878 -13.86 -4.12 -29.28
C PRO A 878 -13.91 -2.64 -28.88
N CYS A 879 -12.96 -2.19 -28.05
CA CYS A 879 -12.86 -0.80 -27.63
C CYS A 879 -12.24 0.14 -28.68
N GLU A 880 -11.59 -0.42 -29.72
CA GLU A 880 -11.00 0.39 -30.81
C GLU A 880 -11.98 0.72 -31.91
N THR A 881 -12.69 -0.29 -32.40
CA THR A 881 -13.61 -0.18 -33.54
C THR A 881 -14.77 0.78 -33.30
N VAL A 882 -15.09 1.07 -32.03
CA VAL A 882 -16.14 2.01 -31.62
C VAL A 882 -15.66 3.44 -31.36
N CYS A 883 -14.36 3.71 -31.49
CA CYS A 883 -13.84 5.07 -31.30
C CYS A 883 -14.02 5.89 -32.59
N PRO A 884 -14.94 6.87 -32.65
CA PRO A 884 -15.25 7.58 -33.89
C PRO A 884 -14.12 8.50 -34.38
N VAL A 885 -13.16 8.80 -33.50
CA VAL A 885 -12.04 9.72 -33.77
C VAL A 885 -10.70 8.99 -33.83
N ALA A 886 -10.70 7.65 -33.77
CA ALA A 886 -9.51 6.80 -33.76
C ALA A 886 -8.48 7.20 -32.70
N ALA A 887 -8.94 7.57 -31.50
CA ALA A 887 -8.07 7.86 -30.36
C ALA A 887 -7.40 6.59 -29.77
N THR A 888 -7.83 5.41 -30.22
CA THR A 888 -7.29 4.12 -29.82
C THR A 888 -6.94 3.29 -31.04
N SER A 889 -5.75 2.71 -31.06
CA SER A 889 -5.21 1.91 -32.17
C SER A 889 -4.17 0.91 -31.67
N HIS A 890 -3.96 -0.19 -32.37
CA HIS A 890 -2.87 -1.13 -32.05
C HIS A 890 -1.53 -0.76 -32.67
N GLY A 891 -0.46 -0.93 -31.89
CA GLY A 891 0.91 -1.01 -32.40
C GLY A 891 1.28 -2.44 -32.82
N ARG A 892 2.38 -2.59 -33.59
CA ARG A 892 2.94 -3.91 -33.94
C ARG A 892 3.39 -4.71 -32.72
N GLN A 893 3.69 -4.02 -31.62
CA GLN A 893 4.16 -4.61 -30.36
C GLN A 893 3.06 -5.28 -29.52
N GLY A 894 1.82 -5.34 -30.01
CA GLY A 894 0.66 -5.91 -29.30
C GLY A 894 0.01 -4.96 -28.30
N GLN A 895 0.57 -3.76 -28.11
CA GLN A 895 -0.01 -2.74 -27.23
C GLN A 895 -1.18 -2.03 -27.92
N ASN A 896 -2.34 -2.02 -27.26
CA ASN A 896 -3.39 -1.03 -27.50
C ASN A 896 -2.92 0.37 -27.10
N HIS A 897 -2.77 1.30 -28.03
CA HIS A 897 -2.37 2.69 -27.76
C HIS A 897 -3.60 3.55 -27.44
N MET A 898 -3.48 4.43 -26.45
CA MET A 898 -4.50 5.43 -26.13
C MET A 898 -3.90 6.82 -26.34
N ALA A 899 -4.32 7.50 -27.40
CA ALA A 899 -3.94 8.89 -27.67
C ALA A 899 -4.86 9.83 -26.90
N TYR A 900 -4.42 10.30 -25.73
CA TYR A 900 -5.23 11.13 -24.82
C TYR A 900 -5.72 12.42 -25.48
N ASN A 901 -4.87 13.07 -26.29
CA ASN A 901 -5.16 14.31 -27.02
C ASN A 901 -6.19 14.16 -28.15
N ARG A 902 -6.45 12.95 -28.63
CA ARG A 902 -7.44 12.69 -29.70
C ARG A 902 -8.80 12.30 -29.13
N CYS A 903 -8.88 11.93 -27.86
CA CYS A 903 -10.11 11.48 -27.22
C CYS A 903 -11.08 12.66 -27.04
N VAL A 904 -12.26 12.56 -27.65
CA VAL A 904 -13.34 13.56 -27.52
C VAL A 904 -14.42 13.17 -26.49
N GLY A 905 -14.16 12.13 -25.68
CA GLY A 905 -15.01 11.79 -24.54
C GLY A 905 -16.36 11.14 -24.81
N THR A 906 -16.55 10.45 -25.95
CA THR A 906 -17.81 9.74 -26.24
C THR A 906 -18.10 8.56 -25.29
N ARG A 907 -17.07 8.05 -24.61
CA ARG A 907 -17.11 6.96 -23.61
C ARG A 907 -17.51 5.57 -24.14
N TYR A 908 -17.83 5.40 -25.42
CA TYR A 908 -18.26 4.11 -25.96
C TYR A 908 -17.19 3.00 -25.81
N CYS A 909 -15.91 3.35 -25.88
CA CYS A 909 -14.82 2.39 -25.67
C CYS A 909 -14.82 1.74 -24.27
N ALA A 910 -15.40 2.38 -23.24
CA ALA A 910 -15.59 1.76 -21.93
C ALA A 910 -16.74 0.75 -21.93
N ASN A 911 -17.85 1.05 -22.61
CA ASN A 911 -19.00 0.14 -22.69
C ASN A 911 -18.62 -1.16 -23.41
N ASN A 912 -17.95 -1.06 -24.55
CA ASN A 912 -17.55 -2.21 -25.36
C ASN A 912 -16.39 -3.03 -24.79
N CYS A 913 -15.64 -2.49 -23.82
CA CYS A 913 -14.61 -3.26 -23.15
C CYS A 913 -15.27 -4.30 -22.21
N PRO A 914 -15.11 -5.61 -22.44
CA PRO A 914 -15.77 -6.62 -21.59
C PRO A 914 -15.24 -6.57 -20.15
N TYR A 915 -13.96 -6.23 -19.98
CA TYR A 915 -13.30 -6.14 -18.67
C TYR A 915 -13.61 -4.85 -17.87
N LYS A 916 -14.20 -3.83 -18.52
CA LYS A 916 -14.51 -2.53 -17.92
C LYS A 916 -13.30 -1.87 -17.21
N VAL A 917 -12.18 -1.79 -17.93
CA VAL A 917 -10.86 -1.27 -17.46
C VAL A 917 -10.43 0.04 -18.13
N ARG A 918 -11.36 0.69 -18.84
CA ARG A 918 -11.20 2.08 -19.31
C ARG A 918 -11.72 3.00 -18.21
N ARG A 919 -10.97 4.05 -17.87
CA ARG A 919 -11.32 5.01 -16.81
C ARG A 919 -11.47 6.38 -17.41
N PHE A 920 -12.51 7.11 -17.03
CA PHE A 920 -12.87 8.37 -17.68
C PHE A 920 -12.62 9.55 -16.74
N ASN A 921 -11.93 10.58 -17.24
CA ASN A 921 -11.78 11.83 -16.50
C ASN A 921 -13.08 12.65 -16.56
N TRP A 922 -13.93 12.46 -15.56
CA TRP A 922 -15.20 13.18 -15.43
C TRP A 922 -14.99 14.67 -15.20
N PHE A 923 -14.01 14.99 -14.37
CA PHE A 923 -13.65 16.35 -13.98
C PHE A 923 -12.24 16.68 -14.45
N LEU A 924 -11.85 17.93 -14.25
CA LEU A 924 -10.47 18.35 -14.41
C LEU A 924 -9.75 18.12 -13.08
N TYR A 925 -9.15 16.95 -12.84
CA TYR A 925 -8.53 16.64 -11.54
C TYR A 925 -7.20 17.37 -11.26
N SER A 926 -6.71 18.17 -12.22
CA SER A 926 -5.45 18.92 -12.09
C SER A 926 -5.69 20.42 -12.29
N LYS A 927 -5.01 21.24 -11.50
CA LYS A 927 -5.16 22.70 -11.42
C LYS A 927 -6.61 23.16 -11.20
N ASN A 928 -7.34 22.52 -10.28
CA ASN A 928 -8.66 22.96 -9.85
C ASN A 928 -8.82 23.00 -8.32
N GLU A 929 -9.77 23.77 -7.82
CA GLU A 929 -9.96 23.93 -6.37
C GLU A 929 -10.86 22.84 -5.76
N GLU A 930 -11.72 22.21 -6.57
CA GLU A 930 -12.65 21.16 -6.09
C GLU A 930 -11.96 19.86 -5.62
N PHE A 931 -10.72 19.61 -6.07
CA PHE A 931 -9.97 18.40 -5.75
C PHE A 931 -8.62 18.77 -5.16
N ASP A 932 -8.59 19.40 -3.99
CA ASP A 932 -7.34 19.92 -3.40
C ASP A 932 -6.39 18.80 -2.88
N TYR A 933 -5.78 18.07 -3.81
CA TYR A 933 -4.76 17.05 -3.58
C TYR A 933 -3.44 17.45 -4.26
N TYR A 934 -2.49 16.51 -4.35
CA TYR A 934 -1.10 16.78 -4.78
C TYR A 934 -0.94 17.32 -6.21
N MET A 935 -1.95 17.18 -7.09
CA MET A 935 -1.88 17.69 -8.46
C MET A 935 -2.11 19.20 -8.57
N ASN A 936 -2.57 19.84 -7.50
CA ASN A 936 -3.11 21.20 -7.54
C ASN A 936 -2.24 22.22 -6.83
N ASP A 937 -1.41 21.80 -5.88
CA ASP A 937 -0.41 22.66 -5.27
C ASP A 937 0.95 22.58 -6.00
N ASP A 938 1.75 23.65 -5.90
CA ASP A 938 3.01 23.76 -6.66
C ASP A 938 4.08 22.73 -6.25
N LEU A 939 4.12 22.36 -4.98
CA LEU A 939 5.11 21.43 -4.43
C LEU A 939 4.75 19.98 -4.78
N GLY A 940 3.49 19.58 -4.58
CA GLY A 940 2.97 18.25 -4.85
C GLY A 940 3.16 17.83 -6.31
N ARG A 941 3.13 18.78 -7.25
CA ARG A 941 3.38 18.53 -8.68
C ARG A 941 4.80 18.05 -9.00
N MET A 942 5.76 18.12 -8.06
CA MET A 942 7.11 17.61 -8.25
C MET A 942 7.17 16.08 -8.42
N VAL A 943 6.20 15.34 -7.88
CA VAL A 943 6.11 13.88 -8.00
C VAL A 943 5.75 13.42 -9.41
N LEU A 944 5.15 14.29 -10.22
CA LEU A 944 4.61 13.93 -11.52
C LEU A 944 5.74 13.49 -12.47
N ASN A 945 5.56 12.31 -13.06
CA ASN A 945 6.49 11.74 -14.03
C ASN A 945 6.45 12.58 -15.32
N PRO A 946 7.56 13.23 -15.72
CA PRO A 946 7.59 14.09 -16.90
C PRO A 946 7.42 13.32 -18.22
N ASP A 947 7.63 12.00 -18.19
CA ASP A 947 7.53 11.13 -19.37
C ASP A 947 6.09 10.68 -19.67
N VAL A 948 5.12 11.04 -18.81
CA VAL A 948 3.70 10.67 -18.94
C VAL A 948 2.82 11.91 -18.89
N VAL A 949 1.92 12.02 -19.86
CA VAL A 949 0.94 13.13 -19.93
C VAL A 949 0.07 13.17 -18.68
N VAL A 950 -0.08 14.33 -18.04
CA VAL A 950 -1.15 14.59 -17.07
C VAL A 950 -2.42 14.88 -17.85
N ARG A 951 -3.45 14.08 -17.65
CA ARG A 951 -4.68 14.16 -18.45
C ARG A 951 -5.55 15.33 -18.00
N SER A 952 -6.29 15.88 -18.95
CA SER A 952 -7.32 16.89 -18.70
C SER A 952 -8.69 16.21 -18.52
N ARG A 953 -9.75 17.00 -18.51
CA ARG A 953 -11.14 16.52 -18.47
C ARG A 953 -11.56 15.88 -19.79
N GLY A 954 -12.51 14.94 -19.73
CA GLY A 954 -13.22 14.45 -20.90
C GLY A 954 -12.45 13.40 -21.70
N VAL A 955 -11.35 12.88 -21.17
CA VAL A 955 -10.51 11.88 -21.86
C VAL A 955 -10.53 10.55 -21.14
N MET A 956 -10.47 9.48 -21.92
CA MET A 956 -10.31 8.11 -21.43
C MET A 956 -8.86 7.78 -21.12
N GLU A 957 -8.68 6.94 -20.12
CA GLU A 957 -7.43 6.36 -19.69
C GLU A 957 -7.53 4.85 -19.58
N LYS A 958 -6.37 4.20 -19.54
CA LYS A 958 -6.23 2.76 -19.28
C LYS A 958 -4.77 2.44 -19.00
N CYS A 959 -4.52 1.26 -18.45
CA CYS A 959 -3.20 0.64 -18.49
C CYS A 959 -2.63 0.64 -19.91
N SER A 960 -1.39 1.11 -20.04
CA SER A 960 -0.67 1.25 -21.31
C SER A 960 0.42 0.19 -21.50
N MET A 961 0.52 -0.80 -20.61
CA MET A 961 1.72 -1.64 -20.43
C MET A 961 3.00 -0.79 -20.23
N CYS A 962 2.86 0.35 -19.54
CA CYS A 962 3.95 1.30 -19.26
C CYS A 962 4.79 1.63 -20.50
N ILE A 963 4.12 2.07 -21.58
CA ILE A 963 4.76 2.33 -22.87
C ILE A 963 6.02 3.20 -22.75
N GLN A 964 6.01 4.20 -21.86
CA GLN A 964 7.14 5.06 -21.55
C GLN A 964 8.39 4.30 -21.06
N LYS A 965 8.22 3.19 -20.32
CA LYS A 965 9.32 2.32 -19.89
C LYS A 965 9.81 1.46 -21.06
N THR A 966 8.89 0.83 -21.80
CA THR A 966 9.27 -0.05 -22.93
C THR A 966 10.00 0.69 -24.05
N GLN A 967 9.56 1.90 -24.41
CA GLN A 967 10.20 2.71 -25.44
C GLN A 967 11.60 3.17 -25.00
N LYS A 968 11.78 3.48 -23.71
CA LYS A 968 13.10 3.80 -23.16
C LYS A 968 14.05 2.60 -23.23
N THR A 969 13.62 1.41 -22.81
CA THR A 969 14.44 0.19 -22.90
C THR A 969 14.88 -0.10 -24.34
N ILE A 970 13.97 0.01 -25.31
CA ILE A 970 14.28 -0.18 -26.74
C ILE A 970 15.27 0.88 -27.23
N LEU A 971 15.09 2.14 -26.83
CA LEU A 971 15.97 3.24 -27.20
C LEU A 971 17.40 3.03 -26.67
N ASP A 972 17.52 2.64 -25.41
CA ASP A 972 18.81 2.39 -24.77
C ASP A 972 19.55 1.22 -25.45
N ALA A 973 18.88 0.09 -25.69
CA ALA A 973 19.46 -1.06 -26.39
C ALA A 973 19.86 -0.73 -27.84
N LYS A 974 19.04 0.06 -28.56
CA LYS A 974 19.35 0.53 -29.91
C LYS A 974 20.58 1.44 -29.93
N ARG A 975 20.71 2.34 -28.95
CA ARG A 975 21.89 3.22 -28.81
C ARG A 975 23.16 2.40 -28.52
N GLU A 976 23.04 1.33 -27.76
CA GLU A 976 24.13 0.42 -27.40
C GLU A 976 24.46 -0.62 -28.49
N GLY A 977 23.65 -0.71 -29.55
CA GLY A 977 23.87 -1.65 -30.66
C GLY A 977 23.66 -3.12 -30.27
N ARG A 978 22.80 -3.39 -29.29
CA ARG A 978 22.54 -4.75 -28.77
C ARG A 978 21.05 -5.09 -28.74
N PRO A 979 20.68 -6.38 -28.74
CA PRO A 979 19.31 -6.78 -28.41
C PRO A 979 18.95 -6.46 -26.95
N VAL A 980 17.66 -6.31 -26.71
CA VAL A 980 17.10 -6.23 -25.35
C VAL A 980 17.19 -7.62 -24.72
N LYS A 981 17.66 -7.69 -23.47
CA LYS A 981 17.77 -8.96 -22.73
C LYS A 981 16.48 -9.26 -21.97
N ASP A 982 16.26 -10.53 -21.62
CA ASP A 982 15.17 -10.87 -20.70
C ASP A 982 15.36 -10.15 -19.36
N GLY A 983 14.26 -9.75 -18.73
CA GLY A 983 14.26 -8.97 -17.48
C GLY A 983 14.50 -7.45 -17.64
N GLU A 984 14.99 -6.95 -18.78
CA GLU A 984 15.12 -5.50 -19.02
C GLU A 984 13.76 -4.82 -19.30
N PHE A 985 12.80 -5.58 -19.84
CA PHE A 985 11.43 -5.11 -19.98
C PHE A 985 10.68 -5.27 -18.66
N GLN A 986 10.31 -4.15 -18.05
CA GLN A 986 9.48 -4.14 -16.84
C GLN A 986 8.46 -3.02 -16.89
N THR A 987 7.23 -3.35 -16.48
CA THR A 987 6.20 -2.37 -16.14
C THR A 987 6.37 -1.90 -14.70
N ALA A 988 5.68 -0.83 -14.31
CA ALA A 988 5.65 -0.41 -12.91
C ALA A 988 5.03 -1.48 -12.00
N CYS A 989 3.95 -2.13 -12.43
CA CYS A 989 3.29 -3.16 -11.65
C CYS A 989 4.10 -4.46 -11.55
N SER A 990 4.85 -4.86 -12.59
CA SER A 990 5.72 -6.03 -12.52
C SER A 990 6.95 -5.78 -11.65
N ALA A 991 7.58 -4.61 -11.76
CA ALA A 991 8.75 -4.25 -10.95
C ALA A 991 8.43 -4.13 -9.45
N ALA A 992 7.23 -3.65 -9.11
CA ALA A 992 6.75 -3.55 -7.73
C ALA A 992 6.28 -4.89 -7.13
N CYS A 993 5.98 -5.90 -7.95
CA CYS A 993 5.43 -7.17 -7.49
C CYS A 993 6.54 -8.10 -6.96
N GLY A 994 6.93 -7.92 -5.70
CA GLY A 994 7.97 -8.74 -5.06
C GLY A 994 7.65 -10.22 -4.90
N ASN A 995 6.37 -10.62 -5.03
CA ASN A 995 5.96 -12.03 -4.99
C ASN A 995 6.24 -12.77 -6.30
N GLY A 996 6.56 -12.04 -7.38
CA GLY A 996 6.71 -12.64 -8.72
C GLY A 996 5.38 -12.98 -9.41
N ALA A 997 4.25 -12.48 -8.90
CA ALA A 997 2.94 -12.77 -9.49
C ALA A 997 2.73 -12.12 -10.86
N ILE A 998 3.35 -10.98 -11.14
CA ILE A 998 3.22 -10.27 -12.43
C ILE A 998 4.55 -10.29 -13.16
N VAL A 999 4.60 -10.98 -14.30
CA VAL A 999 5.79 -11.06 -15.18
C VAL A 999 5.46 -10.42 -16.52
N PHE A 1000 6.31 -9.50 -16.98
CA PHE A 1000 6.14 -8.80 -18.26
C PHE A 1000 7.36 -9.02 -19.15
N GLY A 1001 7.15 -9.18 -20.46
CA GLY A 1001 8.27 -9.34 -21.39
C GLY A 1001 7.82 -9.52 -22.83
N ASP A 1002 8.74 -9.95 -23.66
CA ASP A 1002 8.55 -10.17 -25.11
C ASP A 1002 8.44 -11.66 -25.44
N ILE A 1003 7.30 -12.10 -25.97
CA ILE A 1003 7.06 -13.52 -26.30
C ILE A 1003 7.68 -13.97 -27.64
N ASN A 1004 8.17 -13.03 -28.44
CA ASN A 1004 8.92 -13.37 -29.64
C ASN A 1004 10.37 -13.74 -29.29
N ASN A 1005 10.86 -13.32 -28.10
CA ASN A 1005 12.01 -13.93 -27.47
C ASN A 1005 11.60 -15.24 -26.77
N LYS A 1006 11.93 -16.38 -27.38
CA LYS A 1006 11.56 -17.72 -26.89
C LYS A 1006 12.26 -18.14 -25.60
N ASP A 1007 13.36 -17.48 -25.26
CA ASP A 1007 14.10 -17.73 -24.03
C ASP A 1007 13.59 -16.86 -22.85
N SER A 1008 12.58 -16.00 -23.09
CA SER A 1008 12.05 -15.12 -22.04
C SER A 1008 11.14 -15.87 -21.07
N LYS A 1009 11.13 -15.44 -19.80
CA LYS A 1009 10.25 -16.05 -18.79
C LYS A 1009 8.76 -15.95 -19.15
N VAL A 1010 8.33 -14.87 -19.80
CA VAL A 1010 6.93 -14.70 -20.19
C VAL A 1010 6.52 -15.64 -21.32
N ALA A 1011 7.44 -16.01 -22.22
CA ALA A 1011 7.16 -16.99 -23.27
C ALA A 1011 6.92 -18.38 -22.65
N GLU A 1012 7.77 -18.80 -21.70
CA GLU A 1012 7.58 -20.03 -20.92
C GLU A 1012 6.22 -20.04 -20.21
N LEU A 1013 5.87 -18.95 -19.52
CA LEU A 1013 4.61 -18.86 -18.77
C LEU A 1013 3.37 -18.83 -19.68
N LYS A 1014 3.48 -18.28 -20.89
CA LYS A 1014 2.39 -18.30 -21.87
C LYS A 1014 2.10 -19.73 -22.36
N ASP A 1015 3.14 -20.55 -22.49
CA ASP A 1015 3.04 -21.92 -22.99
C ASP A 1015 2.85 -22.95 -21.85
N ASP A 1016 2.71 -22.49 -20.60
CA ASP A 1016 2.41 -23.32 -19.42
C ASP A 1016 1.02 -23.97 -19.54
N LYS A 1017 0.87 -25.20 -19.00
CA LYS A 1017 -0.42 -25.92 -18.98
C LYS A 1017 -1.51 -25.18 -18.18
N ARG A 1018 -1.12 -24.32 -17.24
CA ARG A 1018 -1.98 -23.47 -16.43
C ARG A 1018 -2.39 -22.18 -17.15
N ALA A 1019 -1.77 -21.85 -18.28
CA ALA A 1019 -2.09 -20.61 -19.00
C ALA A 1019 -3.54 -20.62 -19.49
N TYR A 1020 -4.25 -19.53 -19.23
CA TYR A 1020 -5.57 -19.25 -19.81
C TYR A 1020 -5.77 -17.75 -19.99
N HIS A 1021 -6.69 -17.39 -20.86
CA HIS A 1021 -7.12 -16.01 -21.03
C HIS A 1021 -8.52 -15.77 -20.47
N LEU A 1022 -8.75 -14.57 -19.96
CA LEU A 1022 -10.08 -14.17 -19.50
C LEU A 1022 -11.05 -14.02 -20.68
N LEU A 1023 -12.20 -14.69 -20.57
CA LEU A 1023 -13.33 -14.59 -21.50
C LEU A 1023 -12.96 -14.99 -22.94
N GLU A 1024 -12.24 -16.10 -23.12
CA GLU A 1024 -11.83 -16.61 -24.43
C GLU A 1024 -12.99 -16.79 -25.42
N HIS A 1025 -14.17 -17.16 -24.92
CA HIS A 1025 -15.39 -17.32 -25.71
C HIS A 1025 -15.83 -16.03 -26.43
N VAL A 1026 -15.39 -14.85 -25.99
CA VAL A 1026 -15.68 -13.56 -26.64
C VAL A 1026 -14.81 -13.34 -27.87
N GLY A 1027 -13.66 -14.04 -27.99
CA GLY A 1027 -12.77 -13.93 -29.15
C GLY A 1027 -11.90 -12.67 -29.19
N THR A 1028 -11.67 -11.99 -28.07
CA THR A 1028 -10.88 -10.73 -28.05
C THR A 1028 -9.36 -10.92 -28.18
N LYS A 1029 -8.86 -12.15 -28.06
CA LYS A 1029 -7.42 -12.51 -28.15
C LYS A 1029 -6.51 -11.59 -27.29
N PRO A 1030 -6.67 -11.60 -25.94
CA PRO A 1030 -5.91 -10.74 -25.02
C PRO A 1030 -4.42 -11.10 -24.96
N ASN A 1031 -3.59 -10.10 -24.62
CA ASN A 1031 -2.13 -10.23 -24.42
C ASN A 1031 -1.73 -10.29 -22.94
N VAL A 1032 -2.72 -10.49 -22.07
CA VAL A 1032 -2.51 -10.81 -20.66
C VAL A 1032 -2.94 -12.26 -20.47
N VAL A 1033 -2.05 -13.05 -19.88
CA VAL A 1033 -2.21 -14.47 -19.61
C VAL A 1033 -2.36 -14.65 -18.10
N TYR A 1034 -3.32 -15.44 -17.67
CA TYR A 1034 -3.48 -15.83 -16.28
C TYR A 1034 -3.05 -17.29 -16.10
N GLN A 1035 -2.50 -17.62 -14.95
CA GLN A 1035 -2.25 -19.00 -14.56
C GLN A 1035 -3.39 -19.50 -13.68
N THR A 1036 -3.94 -20.68 -14.00
CA THR A 1036 -4.96 -21.37 -13.20
C THR A 1036 -4.50 -21.46 -11.74
N LYS A 1037 -5.40 -21.15 -10.81
CA LYS A 1037 -5.12 -21.23 -9.38
C LYS A 1037 -5.17 -22.69 -8.92
N VAL A 1038 -4.11 -23.17 -8.29
CA VAL A 1038 -4.06 -24.53 -7.74
C VAL A 1038 -4.10 -24.45 -6.21
N ARG A 1039 -5.06 -25.10 -5.55
CA ARG A 1039 -5.13 -25.15 -4.07
C ARG A 1039 -4.70 -26.50 -3.53
N ASN A 1040 -4.05 -26.49 -2.37
CA ASN A 1040 -3.67 -27.71 -1.68
C ASN A 1040 -4.77 -28.12 -0.69
N THR A 1041 -5.91 -28.62 -1.20
CA THR A 1041 -7.13 -28.92 -0.42
C THR A 1041 -7.11 -30.28 0.29
N ALA A 1042 -6.30 -31.23 -0.19
CA ALA A 1042 -6.14 -32.56 0.38
C ALA A 1042 -4.67 -32.80 0.77
N LYS A 1043 -4.41 -33.90 1.50
CA LYS A 1043 -3.05 -34.28 1.88
C LYS A 1043 -2.28 -34.71 0.63
N ALA A 1044 -1.44 -33.83 0.09
CA ALA A 1044 -0.56 -34.10 -1.05
C ALA A 1044 0.56 -35.11 -0.73
#